data_AF-A0A497FPV8-F1
#
_entry.id   AF-A0A497FPV8-F1
#
_cell.length_a   1.000
_cell.length_b   1.000
_cell.length_c   1.000
_cell.angle_alpha   90.00
_cell.angle_beta   90.00
_cell.angle_gamma   90.00
#
_symmetry.space_group_name_H-M   'P 1'
#
loop_
_entity.id
_entity.type
_entity.pdbx_description
1 polymer ?
#
loop_
_entity_poly.entity_id
_entity_poly.type
_entity_poly.pdbx_seq_one_letter_code
_entity_poly.pdbx_strand_id
1 'polypeptide(L)'
;MQKYRKAKTTVIALIILLAQIIVHYDAIQVRVIAFKDDYKLSSGSPRIEVIGAVWDKTDLKVLIVSASWLGKKYIDSVVKVFNVWDRALESFGNSYGYEYLLDFSFKVKISSTYQTGYDIIVKFSRDIIEPGGKIGLARVEYCDGKITRVYVTLYTRTTAGDLSVVDIFNIALHEIGHALGLEHAESKYTENGLEIMYPVYSYPGVELRPSTLDVYALAEIYSWLKTGVFKPTDKTVITLPSHIPYKMLLYYRVSIYSEYGAAIGEGWYLEGSIVNVTLLSTIVTLGKGIRAVFKRWTGYINSEKPSISFRIYQDVKLYAEWKIQYYLNITASYFEVNVSSGWYDAGTRLTISLQNSTVYIGSNIRYVFIKWNGDIESKNSTLIIVIDKPLSLTVEWRLEYKVEIFSLYSSPLNSTGWYPEGAEVFIGVVDEVVDLGNKTRMVLKGWTGTFDFKNATARIVVNQPLQFRAIWTKEYLVEVSSEYTGSFEKWVPMGQLFKVKLNTTIILEDNGTRRIFNYWIVKDRIVENNVFEVVVWEPLFIKAIWKTQYKVVLETRDMENNPLGAVLFIEGEEVKSGQKVWLDRGKLEVNGVFYNRTIKAPNFIRYFTGWNIFSEFTECEPLEKRIIINTTGTYDVKLRVWKVEIKAVDFLMMPSPLYTIKMGDERYLADLDGLLLETELPEGIHEFEIYLLGFKVGSGEILVDKSGVYYVRTPATPYYIALLIIVIVYLNRKRKNSTQMQKHA
;
A
#
# COMPACT_ATOMS: atom_id res chain seq x y z
N MET A 1 -21.16 -29.65 -42.32
CA MET A 1 -20.92 -28.45 -43.15
C MET A 1 -21.10 -27.24 -42.29
N GLN A 2 -20.00 -26.55 -42.07
CA GLN A 2 -19.82 -25.16 -42.51
C GLN A 2 -20.58 -24.21 -41.58
N LYS A 3 -19.85 -23.61 -40.64
CA LYS A 3 -19.12 -22.37 -40.91
C LYS A 3 -20.11 -21.35 -41.45
N TYR A 4 -20.29 -20.26 -40.74
CA TYR A 4 -19.55 -19.03 -41.02
C TYR A 4 -19.69 -18.20 -39.73
N ARG A 5 -18.57 -18.00 -39.01
CA ARG A 5 -17.77 -16.75 -39.08
C ARG A 5 -18.56 -15.58 -38.47
N LYS A 6 -18.05 -14.74 -37.58
CA LYS A 6 -16.68 -14.28 -37.26
C LYS A 6 -16.95 -13.25 -36.14
N ALA A 7 -16.40 -13.34 -34.94
CA ALA A 7 -15.07 -12.88 -34.56
C ALA A 7 -14.57 -11.62 -35.32
N LYS A 8 -14.34 -10.56 -34.54
CA LYS A 8 -13.46 -9.39 -34.74
C LYS A 8 -14.23 -8.06 -34.85
N THR A 9 -14.39 -7.31 -33.76
CA THR A 9 -13.39 -6.43 -33.10
C THR A 9 -12.83 -5.35 -34.04
N THR A 10 -12.87 -4.10 -33.55
CA THR A 10 -12.02 -2.93 -33.89
C THR A 10 -12.20 -2.34 -35.30
N VAL A 11 -12.77 -1.14 -35.48
CA VAL A 11 -12.27 0.20 -35.08
C VAL A 11 -10.84 0.45 -35.55
N ILE A 12 -10.68 1.56 -36.30
CA ILE A 12 -9.46 2.18 -36.84
C ILE A 12 -9.16 1.82 -38.30
N ALA A 13 -9.47 2.77 -39.20
CA ALA A 13 -8.78 3.13 -40.44
C ALA A 13 -9.81 3.61 -41.47
N LEU A 14 -9.60 4.65 -42.28
CA LEU A 14 -8.60 5.69 -42.34
C LEU A 14 -9.25 6.69 -43.30
N ILE A 15 -9.42 7.92 -42.87
CA ILE A 15 -9.93 9.03 -43.68
C ILE A 15 -8.88 9.33 -44.74
N ILE A 16 -9.17 8.95 -45.98
CA ILE A 16 -8.56 9.41 -47.24
C ILE A 16 -9.69 9.25 -48.27
N LEU A 17 -10.15 10.22 -49.06
CA LEU A 17 -9.42 10.98 -50.08
C LEU A 17 -10.45 11.95 -50.69
N LEU A 18 -10.21 13.26 -50.64
CA LEU A 18 -10.92 14.23 -51.50
C LEU A 18 -9.89 15.21 -52.04
N ALA A 19 -9.97 15.41 -53.35
CA ALA A 19 -8.94 15.94 -54.22
C ALA A 19 -9.10 17.45 -54.50
N GLN A 20 -7.95 18.13 -54.65
CA GLN A 20 -7.64 19.33 -55.46
C GLN A 20 -8.46 20.63 -55.13
N ILE A 21 -7.96 21.88 -55.14
CA ILE A 21 -7.17 22.63 -56.13
C ILE A 21 -6.55 23.91 -55.47
N ILE A 22 -5.29 24.18 -55.83
CA ILE A 22 -4.48 25.42 -56.07
C ILE A 22 -5.10 26.82 -55.79
N VAL A 23 -4.32 27.76 -55.18
CA VAL A 23 -3.82 29.07 -55.73
C VAL A 23 -2.98 29.88 -54.69
N HIS A 24 -1.86 30.42 -55.21
CA HIS A 24 -0.89 31.48 -54.79
C HIS A 24 -0.91 32.19 -53.42
N TYR A 25 0.28 32.47 -52.86
CA TYR A 25 0.98 33.78 -53.00
C TYR A 25 2.42 33.77 -52.41
N ASP A 26 3.29 34.61 -53.00
CA ASP A 26 4.73 34.84 -52.78
C ASP A 26 5.12 35.51 -51.44
N ALA A 27 6.37 35.28 -50.97
CA ALA A 27 7.29 36.32 -50.45
C ALA A 27 8.71 35.80 -50.10
N ILE A 28 9.68 36.17 -50.96
CA ILE A 28 11.09 36.60 -50.80
C ILE A 28 11.76 36.51 -49.40
N GLN A 29 13.00 35.98 -49.33
CA GLN A 29 14.20 36.71 -48.81
C GLN A 29 15.53 36.16 -49.35
N VAL A 30 16.36 37.11 -49.78
CA VAL A 30 17.67 37.00 -50.45
C VAL A 30 18.80 36.92 -49.41
N ARG A 31 19.80 36.06 -49.65
CA ARG A 31 21.09 36.06 -48.93
C ARG A 31 22.06 37.04 -49.58
N VAL A 32 22.66 37.92 -48.78
CA VAL A 32 23.84 38.72 -49.16
C VAL A 32 25.03 38.27 -48.31
N ILE A 33 26.14 37.95 -48.97
CA ILE A 33 27.45 37.68 -48.36
C ILE A 33 28.29 38.95 -48.56
N ALA A 34 28.79 39.53 -47.47
CA ALA A 34 29.69 40.68 -47.51
C ALA A 34 31.16 40.21 -47.49
N PHE A 35 31.98 40.74 -48.41
CA PHE A 35 33.45 40.64 -48.37
C PHE A 35 34.03 41.73 -47.46
N LYS A 36 35.08 41.36 -46.73
CA LYS A 36 35.84 42.21 -45.81
C LYS A 36 37.19 42.54 -46.46
N ASP A 37 37.45 43.81 -46.73
CA ASP A 37 38.77 44.30 -47.18
C ASP A 37 39.53 44.87 -45.98
N ASP A 38 40.68 44.27 -45.67
CA ASP A 38 41.60 44.71 -44.61
C ASP A 38 42.62 45.74 -45.17
N TYR A 39 42.76 46.88 -44.49
CA TYR A 39 43.68 47.97 -44.80
C TYR A 39 45.08 47.73 -44.18
N LYS A 40 46.15 47.82 -44.99
CA LYS A 40 47.56 47.91 -44.52
C LYS A 40 48.09 49.34 -44.68
N LEU A 41 48.57 49.95 -43.59
CA LEU A 41 49.34 51.20 -43.62
C LEU A 41 50.78 50.98 -44.15
N SER A 42 51.27 51.94 -44.93
CA SER A 42 52.61 52.04 -45.54
C SER A 42 53.71 52.32 -44.49
N SER A 43 54.95 51.83 -44.73
CA SER A 43 56.06 51.75 -43.75
C SER A 43 57.00 52.96 -43.66
N GLY A 44 56.59 54.16 -44.11
CA GLY A 44 57.38 55.40 -44.01
C GLY A 44 56.93 56.29 -42.84
N SER A 45 57.83 57.09 -42.27
CA SER A 45 57.42 58.16 -41.33
C SER A 45 56.52 59.16 -42.05
N PRO A 46 55.33 59.49 -41.53
CA PRO A 46 54.38 60.38 -42.20
C PRO A 46 54.93 61.79 -42.45
N ARG A 47 54.57 62.38 -43.59
CA ARG A 47 55.10 63.67 -44.07
C ARG A 47 54.01 64.57 -44.63
N ILE A 48 54.21 65.87 -44.47
CA ILE A 48 53.36 66.93 -44.99
C ILE A 48 54.22 68.06 -45.54
N GLU A 49 53.84 68.57 -46.70
CA GLU A 49 54.44 69.78 -47.27
C GLU A 49 53.95 71.03 -46.52
N VAL A 50 54.69 72.14 -46.58
CA VAL A 50 54.28 73.43 -46.01
C VAL A 50 54.55 74.57 -46.99
N ILE A 51 53.74 75.64 -46.91
CA ILE A 51 53.79 76.78 -47.84
C ILE A 51 55.13 77.54 -47.74
N GLY A 52 55.79 77.49 -46.57
CA GLY A 52 56.96 78.32 -46.27
C GLY A 52 56.62 79.76 -45.87
N ALA A 53 55.33 80.06 -45.67
CA ALA A 53 54.85 81.32 -45.12
C ALA A 53 53.97 81.08 -43.89
N VAL A 54 54.07 81.96 -42.89
CA VAL A 54 53.34 81.86 -41.62
C VAL A 54 52.80 83.21 -41.17
N TRP A 55 51.78 83.20 -40.30
CA TRP A 55 51.31 84.42 -39.64
C TRP A 55 52.35 84.92 -38.62
N ASP A 56 52.52 86.23 -38.51
CA ASP A 56 53.34 86.90 -37.48
C ASP A 56 52.57 87.22 -36.20
N LYS A 57 51.36 86.67 -36.09
CA LYS A 57 50.42 86.83 -34.98
C LYS A 57 49.54 85.59 -34.88
N THR A 58 48.93 85.40 -33.72
CA THR A 58 48.09 84.24 -33.42
C THR A 58 46.60 84.60 -33.27
N ASP A 59 46.30 85.88 -33.02
CA ASP A 59 44.95 86.45 -33.05
C ASP A 59 44.47 86.72 -34.49
N LEU A 60 43.78 85.75 -35.08
CA LEU A 60 43.31 85.81 -36.47
C LEU A 60 41.84 86.23 -36.56
N LYS A 61 41.57 87.30 -37.30
CA LYS A 61 40.21 87.77 -37.60
C LYS A 61 39.66 87.07 -38.83
N VAL A 62 38.54 86.39 -38.66
CA VAL A 62 37.91 85.59 -39.72
C VAL A 62 36.59 86.22 -40.15
N LEU A 63 36.41 86.41 -41.45
CA LEU A 63 35.12 86.80 -42.03
C LEU A 63 34.54 85.63 -42.83
N ILE A 64 33.37 85.15 -42.42
CA ILE A 64 32.57 84.22 -43.21
C ILE A 64 31.50 85.04 -43.94
N VAL A 65 31.60 85.11 -45.27
CA VAL A 65 30.62 85.81 -46.11
C VAL A 65 29.44 84.88 -46.34
N SER A 66 28.37 85.11 -45.59
CA SER A 66 27.12 84.37 -45.68
C SER A 66 26.35 84.78 -46.93
N ALA A 67 26.32 83.90 -47.91
CA ALA A 67 25.48 84.11 -49.09
C ALA A 67 24.00 83.88 -48.73
N SER A 68 23.10 84.77 -49.19
CA SER A 68 21.66 84.72 -48.88
C SER A 68 20.97 83.41 -49.27
N TRP A 69 21.56 82.71 -50.23
CA TRP A 69 21.06 81.44 -50.73
C TRP A 69 21.57 80.21 -49.99
N LEU A 70 22.56 80.36 -49.11
CA LEU A 70 23.18 79.24 -48.42
C LEU A 70 22.43 78.98 -47.11
N GLY A 71 22.07 77.72 -46.87
CA GLY A 71 21.41 77.34 -45.63
C GLY A 71 22.30 77.56 -44.40
N LYS A 72 21.71 78.03 -43.29
CA LYS A 72 22.41 78.33 -42.04
C LYS A 72 23.32 77.18 -41.56
N LYS A 73 22.90 75.92 -41.74
CA LYS A 73 23.67 74.74 -41.33
C LYS A 73 25.06 74.65 -41.96
N TYR A 74 25.24 75.14 -43.20
CA TYR A 74 26.55 75.20 -43.85
C TYR A 74 27.43 76.30 -43.27
N ILE A 75 26.84 77.44 -42.90
CA ILE A 75 27.58 78.51 -42.20
C ILE A 75 28.02 78.02 -40.81
N ASP A 76 27.10 77.43 -40.05
CA ASP A 76 27.36 76.92 -38.71
C ASP A 76 28.44 75.82 -38.73
N SER A 77 28.49 74.98 -39.78
CA SER A 77 29.56 73.98 -39.93
C SER A 77 30.93 74.62 -40.20
N VAL A 78 31.01 75.66 -41.04
CA VAL A 78 32.26 76.39 -41.27
C VAL A 78 32.69 77.20 -40.04
N VAL A 79 31.76 77.74 -39.25
CA VAL A 79 32.10 78.34 -37.95
C VAL A 79 32.73 77.29 -37.02
N LYS A 80 32.16 76.08 -36.99
CA LYS A 80 32.65 74.97 -36.17
C LYS A 80 34.08 74.56 -36.53
N VAL A 81 34.51 74.71 -37.79
CA VAL A 81 35.88 74.39 -38.23
C VAL A 81 36.93 75.15 -37.41
N PHE A 82 36.71 76.43 -37.14
CA PHE A 82 37.66 77.23 -36.35
C PHE A 82 37.76 76.74 -34.91
N ASN A 83 36.64 76.36 -34.29
CA ASN A 83 36.65 75.73 -32.97
C ASN A 83 37.37 74.37 -32.99
N VAL A 84 37.31 73.63 -34.10
CA VAL A 84 38.01 72.34 -34.23
C VAL A 84 39.51 72.52 -34.38
N TRP A 85 39.97 73.50 -35.16
CA TRP A 85 41.39 73.86 -35.24
C TRP A 85 41.91 74.35 -33.88
N ASP A 86 41.20 75.27 -33.24
CA ASP A 86 41.51 75.76 -31.89
C ASP A 86 41.68 74.62 -30.88
N ARG A 87 40.68 73.72 -30.80
CA ARG A 87 40.73 72.53 -29.93
C ARG A 87 41.82 71.54 -30.31
N ALA A 88 42.15 71.40 -31.60
CA ALA A 88 43.22 70.50 -32.05
C ALA A 88 44.61 71.05 -31.68
N LEU A 89 44.83 72.36 -31.83
CA LEU A 89 46.04 73.06 -31.40
C LEU A 89 46.24 72.94 -29.89
N GLU A 90 45.18 73.22 -29.11
CA GLU A 90 45.19 73.06 -27.65
C GLU A 90 45.47 71.61 -27.23
N SER A 91 44.73 70.64 -27.80
CA SER A 91 44.87 69.22 -27.47
C SER A 91 46.28 68.71 -27.76
N PHE A 92 46.83 69.03 -28.94
CA PHE A 92 48.18 68.62 -29.31
C PHE A 92 49.24 69.35 -28.49
N GLY A 93 49.12 70.68 -28.33
CA GLY A 93 50.05 71.51 -27.57
C GLY A 93 50.24 71.00 -26.15
N ASN A 94 49.13 70.71 -25.47
CA ASN A 94 49.14 70.14 -24.12
C ASN A 94 49.69 68.70 -24.08
N SER A 95 49.41 67.88 -25.11
CA SER A 95 49.80 66.46 -25.12
C SER A 95 51.28 66.22 -25.44
N TYR A 96 51.90 67.10 -26.24
CA TYR A 96 53.25 66.90 -26.78
C TYR A 96 54.25 68.02 -26.42
N GLY A 97 53.85 68.98 -25.58
CA GLY A 97 54.76 70.03 -25.07
C GLY A 97 54.99 71.20 -26.03
N TYR A 98 53.99 71.56 -26.81
CA TYR A 98 54.00 72.70 -27.74
C TYR A 98 53.00 73.77 -27.29
N GLU A 99 53.10 74.21 -26.04
CA GLU A 99 52.09 75.06 -25.37
C GLU A 99 51.84 76.41 -26.05
N TYR A 100 52.83 76.96 -26.77
CA TYR A 100 52.66 78.20 -27.55
C TYR A 100 51.62 78.10 -28.67
N LEU A 101 51.19 76.88 -29.04
CA LEU A 101 50.08 76.70 -29.96
C LEU A 101 48.73 77.12 -29.35
N LEU A 102 48.62 77.18 -28.02
CA LEU A 102 47.41 77.65 -27.33
C LEU A 102 47.18 79.16 -27.51
N ASP A 103 48.19 79.91 -27.96
CA ASP A 103 48.08 81.36 -28.20
C ASP A 103 47.24 81.69 -29.45
N PHE A 104 46.95 80.70 -30.31
CA PHE A 104 46.06 80.87 -31.45
C PHE A 104 44.63 81.16 -31.02
N SER A 105 44.02 82.15 -31.66
CA SER A 105 42.62 82.49 -31.42
C SER A 105 41.96 82.94 -32.71
N PHE A 106 40.77 82.39 -32.98
CA PHE A 106 40.00 82.72 -34.17
C PHE A 106 38.78 83.58 -33.82
N LYS A 107 38.82 84.85 -34.20
CA LYS A 107 37.71 85.79 -34.01
C LYS A 107 36.80 85.77 -35.23
N VAL A 108 35.84 84.84 -35.22
CA VAL A 108 34.90 84.61 -36.34
C VAL A 108 33.75 85.62 -36.34
N LYS A 109 33.57 86.30 -37.47
CA LYS A 109 32.41 87.14 -37.76
C LYS A 109 31.69 86.67 -39.02
N ILE A 110 30.36 86.62 -38.94
CA ILE A 110 29.49 86.32 -40.08
C ILE A 110 28.95 87.63 -40.64
N SER A 111 29.02 87.83 -41.95
CA SER A 111 28.43 89.00 -42.62
C SER A 111 27.80 88.61 -43.95
N SER A 112 26.74 89.30 -44.36
CA SER A 112 26.11 89.10 -45.68
C SER A 112 26.89 89.72 -46.83
N THR A 113 27.83 90.63 -46.53
CA THR A 113 28.66 91.32 -47.53
C THR A 113 30.14 91.21 -47.18
N TYR A 114 30.97 91.37 -48.21
CA TYR A 114 32.42 91.43 -48.04
C TYR A 114 32.82 92.69 -47.24
N GLN A 115 33.72 92.52 -46.28
CA GLN A 115 34.30 93.60 -45.48
C GLN A 115 35.82 93.49 -45.48
N THR A 116 36.52 94.62 -45.49
CA THR A 116 37.99 94.66 -45.38
C THR A 116 38.44 94.57 -43.92
N GLY A 117 39.72 94.28 -43.68
CA GLY A 117 40.30 94.25 -42.32
C GLY A 117 40.26 92.90 -41.59
N TYR A 118 39.98 91.81 -42.31
CA TYR A 118 40.05 90.44 -41.82
C TYR A 118 41.27 89.72 -42.42
N ASP A 119 41.78 88.74 -41.68
CA ASP A 119 42.96 87.96 -42.02
C ASP A 119 42.60 86.79 -42.94
N ILE A 120 41.53 86.07 -42.59
CA ILE A 120 40.99 84.96 -43.37
C ILE A 120 39.57 85.31 -43.80
N ILE A 121 39.29 85.18 -45.10
CA ILE A 121 37.97 85.48 -45.67
C ILE A 121 37.44 84.22 -46.36
N VAL A 122 36.34 83.69 -45.85
CA VAL A 122 35.68 82.49 -46.40
C VAL A 122 34.44 82.89 -47.20
N LYS A 123 34.36 82.42 -48.45
CA LYS A 123 33.24 82.63 -49.37
C LYS A 123 32.74 81.30 -49.91
N PHE A 124 31.49 81.29 -50.37
CA PHE A 124 30.85 80.13 -50.98
C PHE A 124 30.58 80.40 -52.45
N SER A 125 30.84 79.41 -53.31
CA SER A 125 30.51 79.45 -54.73
C SER A 125 29.45 78.41 -55.10
N ARG A 126 28.60 78.77 -56.06
CA ARG A 126 27.61 77.88 -56.71
C ARG A 126 28.15 77.24 -57.98
N ASP A 127 29.37 77.57 -58.39
CA ASP A 127 29.96 77.01 -59.59
C ASP A 127 30.06 75.49 -59.44
N ILE A 128 29.79 74.78 -60.54
CA ILE A 128 29.77 73.32 -60.57
C ILE A 128 31.19 72.84 -60.85
N ILE A 129 31.75 72.07 -59.91
CA ILE A 129 33.08 71.49 -60.06
C ILE A 129 33.00 70.10 -60.71
N GLU A 130 33.78 69.91 -61.78
CA GLU A 130 33.93 68.62 -62.46
C GLU A 130 34.90 67.69 -61.71
N PRO A 131 34.83 66.36 -61.93
CA PRO A 131 35.76 65.41 -61.31
C PRO A 131 37.22 65.76 -61.62
N GLY A 132 38.07 65.75 -60.57
CA GLY A 132 39.47 66.21 -60.67
C GLY A 132 39.65 67.71 -60.46
N GLY A 133 38.57 68.49 -60.40
CA GLY A 133 38.59 69.90 -60.03
C GLY A 133 38.75 70.15 -58.53
N LYS A 134 39.09 71.39 -58.17
CA LYS A 134 39.26 71.82 -56.78
C LYS A 134 37.90 72.16 -56.16
N ILE A 135 37.49 71.37 -55.15
CA ILE A 135 36.22 71.56 -54.43
C ILE A 135 36.32 72.55 -53.26
N GLY A 136 37.54 72.91 -52.88
CA GLY A 136 37.91 74.05 -52.05
C GLY A 136 39.14 74.72 -52.63
N LEU A 137 39.31 76.02 -52.36
CA LEU A 137 40.49 76.76 -52.77
C LEU A 137 40.87 77.81 -51.73
N ALA A 138 42.01 77.62 -51.10
CA ALA A 138 42.72 78.61 -50.31
C ALA A 138 43.77 79.35 -51.15
N ARG A 139 43.63 80.67 -51.28
CA ARG A 139 44.64 81.57 -51.86
C ARG A 139 45.32 82.33 -50.73
N VAL A 140 46.60 82.04 -50.51
CA VAL A 140 47.44 82.65 -49.47
C VAL A 140 48.28 83.77 -50.07
N GLU A 141 48.14 84.99 -49.56
CA GLU A 141 48.94 86.16 -49.94
C GLU A 141 50.01 86.42 -48.87
N TYR A 142 51.28 86.41 -49.25
CA TYR A 142 52.40 86.61 -48.33
C TYR A 142 53.51 87.47 -48.93
N CYS A 143 54.31 88.10 -48.08
CA CYS A 143 55.49 88.89 -48.42
C CYS A 143 56.60 88.56 -47.42
N ASP A 144 57.83 88.28 -47.88
CA ASP A 144 58.97 87.89 -47.03
C ASP A 144 58.67 86.76 -46.03
N GLY A 145 57.93 85.73 -46.47
CA GLY A 145 57.51 84.59 -45.62
C GLY A 145 56.43 84.91 -44.58
N LYS A 146 55.92 86.14 -44.54
CA LYS A 146 54.80 86.55 -43.67
C LYS A 146 53.47 86.53 -44.42
N ILE A 147 52.52 85.73 -43.94
CA ILE A 147 51.14 85.75 -44.46
C ILE A 147 50.49 87.08 -44.13
N THR A 148 49.86 87.69 -45.12
CA THR A 148 49.16 88.98 -45.02
C THR A 148 47.64 88.83 -45.12
N ARG A 149 47.16 87.90 -45.94
CA ARG A 149 45.73 87.63 -46.13
C ARG A 149 45.51 86.25 -46.75
N VAL A 150 44.39 85.62 -46.42
CA VAL A 150 43.95 84.37 -47.06
C VAL A 150 42.51 84.49 -47.53
N TYR A 151 42.24 84.04 -48.75
CA TYR A 151 40.90 83.90 -49.29
C TYR A 151 40.57 82.42 -49.50
N VAL A 152 39.52 81.95 -48.85
CA VAL A 152 39.01 80.59 -49.00
C VAL A 152 37.71 80.63 -49.78
N THR A 153 37.63 79.85 -50.86
CA THR A 153 36.42 79.66 -51.65
C THR A 153 35.97 78.20 -51.52
N LEU A 154 34.75 78.00 -51.01
CA LEU A 154 34.15 76.68 -50.82
C LEU A 154 33.07 76.47 -51.89
N TYR A 155 33.21 75.45 -52.71
CA TYR A 155 32.19 75.09 -53.70
C TYR A 155 31.12 74.24 -53.04
N THR A 156 29.84 74.50 -53.32
CA THR A 156 28.74 73.79 -52.67
C THR A 156 28.16 72.64 -53.50
N ARG A 157 28.60 72.49 -54.75
CA ARG A 157 28.20 71.35 -55.59
C ARG A 157 29.28 70.88 -56.55
N THR A 158 29.13 69.63 -56.95
CA THR A 158 29.90 68.99 -58.02
C THR A 158 28.95 68.52 -59.10
N THR A 159 29.47 67.96 -60.19
CA THR A 159 28.66 67.27 -61.21
C THR A 159 27.89 66.06 -60.66
N ALA A 160 28.31 65.50 -59.51
CA ALA A 160 27.62 64.39 -58.84
C ALA A 160 26.44 64.84 -57.95
N GLY A 161 26.32 66.15 -57.67
CA GLY A 161 25.26 66.70 -56.83
C GLY A 161 25.76 67.75 -55.83
N ASP A 162 24.84 68.22 -54.98
CA ASP A 162 25.14 69.15 -53.89
C ASP A 162 25.94 68.43 -52.78
N LEU A 163 26.97 69.10 -52.26
CA LEU A 163 27.81 68.58 -51.19
C LEU A 163 27.08 68.67 -49.85
N SER A 164 27.22 67.65 -48.99
CA SER A 164 26.56 67.65 -47.68
C SER A 164 27.19 68.67 -46.73
N VAL A 165 26.50 68.96 -45.62
CA VAL A 165 27.04 69.85 -44.56
C VAL A 165 28.35 69.29 -43.98
N VAL A 166 28.48 67.97 -43.88
CA VAL A 166 29.70 67.29 -43.41
C VAL A 166 30.81 67.41 -44.46
N ASP A 167 30.48 67.36 -45.75
CA ASP A 167 31.47 67.56 -46.80
C ASP A 167 32.03 68.98 -46.79
N ILE A 168 31.16 69.98 -46.71
CA ILE A 168 31.57 71.38 -46.60
C ILE A 168 32.38 71.63 -45.31
N PHE A 169 32.03 70.97 -44.21
CA PHE A 169 32.82 71.01 -42.98
C PHE A 169 34.25 70.48 -43.21
N ASN A 170 34.40 69.30 -43.80
CA ASN A 170 35.71 68.68 -44.02
C ASN A 170 36.54 69.46 -45.05
N ILE A 171 35.93 69.92 -46.14
CA ILE A 171 36.62 70.74 -47.15
C ILE A 171 37.09 72.05 -46.50
N ALA A 172 36.22 72.74 -45.75
CA ALA A 172 36.62 73.94 -45.04
C ALA A 172 37.73 73.66 -44.02
N LEU A 173 37.68 72.54 -43.29
CA LEU A 173 38.72 72.14 -42.36
C LEU A 173 40.09 72.01 -43.06
N HIS A 174 40.13 71.37 -44.24
CA HIS A 174 41.31 71.26 -45.10
C HIS A 174 41.82 72.63 -45.57
N GLU A 175 40.95 73.48 -46.15
CA GLU A 175 41.35 74.80 -46.65
C GLU A 175 41.85 75.73 -45.54
N ILE A 176 41.34 75.58 -44.31
CA ILE A 176 41.87 76.32 -43.15
C ILE A 176 43.26 75.80 -42.75
N GLY A 177 43.57 74.52 -42.97
CA GLY A 177 44.95 74.03 -42.86
C GLY A 177 45.91 74.80 -43.77
N HIS A 178 45.54 75.00 -45.04
CA HIS A 178 46.28 75.88 -45.95
C HIS A 178 46.35 77.33 -45.45
N ALA A 179 45.25 77.87 -44.94
CA ALA A 179 45.22 79.21 -44.37
C ALA A 179 46.16 79.40 -43.16
N LEU A 180 46.54 78.31 -42.49
CA LEU A 180 47.49 78.28 -41.39
C LEU A 180 48.94 78.02 -41.84
N GLY A 181 49.18 77.69 -43.11
CA GLY A 181 50.53 77.50 -43.66
C GLY A 181 50.87 76.05 -44.05
N LEU A 182 49.92 75.11 -43.95
CA LEU A 182 50.10 73.73 -44.38
C LEU A 182 49.93 73.58 -45.90
N GLU A 183 50.61 72.60 -46.48
CA GLU A 183 50.27 72.05 -47.80
C GLU A 183 49.76 70.61 -47.59
N HIS A 184 49.93 69.75 -48.58
CA HIS A 184 49.34 68.43 -48.60
C HIS A 184 50.15 67.38 -47.83
N ALA A 185 49.44 66.47 -47.17
CA ALA A 185 50.01 65.28 -46.57
C ALA A 185 50.16 64.16 -47.60
N GLU A 186 51.26 63.41 -47.52
CA GLU A 186 51.55 62.32 -48.47
C GLU A 186 50.63 61.10 -48.26
N SER A 187 50.23 60.85 -47.01
CA SER A 187 49.51 59.64 -46.60
C SER A 187 48.01 59.88 -46.46
N LYS A 188 47.20 59.08 -47.15
CA LYS A 188 45.72 59.15 -47.09
C LYS A 188 45.11 58.76 -45.74
N TYR A 189 45.77 57.86 -45.03
CA TYR A 189 45.22 57.22 -43.82
C TYR A 189 46.10 57.52 -42.61
N THR A 190 45.44 57.82 -41.49
CA THR A 190 46.00 57.84 -40.14
C THR A 190 45.63 56.52 -39.43
N GLU A 191 46.10 56.30 -38.20
CA GLU A 191 45.76 55.10 -37.41
C GLU A 191 44.24 54.89 -37.23
N ASN A 192 43.48 55.98 -37.10
CA ASN A 192 42.08 55.98 -36.70
C ASN A 192 41.14 56.71 -37.67
N GLY A 193 41.60 57.03 -38.89
CA GLY A 193 40.75 57.65 -39.90
C GLY A 193 41.50 58.14 -41.14
N LEU A 194 40.87 59.02 -41.90
CA LEU A 194 41.48 59.69 -43.05
C LEU A 194 42.29 60.90 -42.59
N GLU A 195 43.37 61.18 -43.33
CA GLU A 195 44.16 62.40 -43.17
C GLU A 195 43.41 63.57 -43.82
N ILE A 196 43.15 64.63 -43.05
CA ILE A 196 42.42 65.80 -43.53
C ILE A 196 43.22 66.55 -44.58
N MET A 197 44.55 66.67 -44.46
CA MET A 197 45.40 67.39 -45.41
C MET A 197 45.79 66.54 -46.63
N TYR A 198 45.23 65.35 -46.81
CA TYR A 198 45.44 64.56 -48.02
C TYR A 198 44.76 65.25 -49.23
N PRO A 199 45.43 65.38 -50.39
CA PRO A 199 44.97 66.24 -51.49
C PRO A 199 43.70 65.74 -52.19
N VAL A 200 43.35 64.45 -52.03
CA VAL A 200 42.20 63.85 -52.71
C VAL A 200 41.07 63.61 -51.72
N TYR A 201 39.99 64.36 -51.87
CA TYR A 201 38.79 64.20 -51.07
C TYR A 201 38.04 62.90 -51.40
N SER A 202 37.60 62.17 -50.36
CA SER A 202 37.02 60.83 -50.51
C SER A 202 35.67 60.61 -49.84
N TYR A 203 34.89 61.68 -49.61
CA TYR A 203 33.50 61.64 -49.12
C TYR A 203 33.28 60.70 -47.90
N PRO A 204 33.95 60.97 -46.76
CA PRO A 204 33.97 60.06 -45.61
C PRO A 204 32.62 59.86 -44.91
N GLY A 205 31.63 60.74 -45.13
CA GLY A 205 30.34 60.71 -44.44
C GLY A 205 30.40 61.00 -42.94
N VAL A 206 31.59 61.24 -42.39
CA VAL A 206 31.86 61.61 -40.99
C VAL A 206 32.70 62.88 -40.92
N GLU A 207 32.61 63.59 -39.80
CA GLU A 207 33.47 64.76 -39.57
C GLU A 207 34.88 64.31 -39.24
N LEU A 208 35.86 64.76 -40.03
CA LEU A 208 37.27 64.53 -39.79
C LEU A 208 37.83 65.53 -38.78
N ARG A 209 39.05 65.30 -38.31
CA ARG A 209 39.80 66.20 -37.43
C ARG A 209 41.23 66.32 -37.93
N PRO A 210 41.94 67.42 -37.59
CA PRO A 210 43.37 67.51 -37.82
C PRO A 210 44.09 66.33 -37.20
N SER A 211 45.09 65.81 -37.89
CA SER A 211 45.95 64.76 -37.37
C SER A 211 47.07 65.34 -36.51
N THR A 212 47.76 64.45 -35.81
CA THR A 212 49.02 64.78 -35.14
C THR A 212 50.09 65.28 -36.09
N LEU A 213 50.07 64.86 -37.38
CA LEU A 213 51.00 65.36 -38.40
C LEU A 213 50.71 66.82 -38.74
N ASP A 214 49.44 67.17 -38.94
CA ASP A 214 49.04 68.53 -39.29
C ASP A 214 49.44 69.51 -38.19
N VAL A 215 49.09 69.19 -36.94
CA VAL A 215 49.36 70.10 -35.82
C VAL A 215 50.85 70.10 -35.45
N TYR A 216 51.56 68.99 -35.61
CA TYR A 216 53.02 68.99 -35.46
C TYR A 216 53.70 69.88 -36.50
N ALA A 217 53.24 69.86 -37.76
CA ALA A 217 53.75 70.74 -38.79
C ALA A 217 53.49 72.21 -38.46
N LEU A 218 52.30 72.55 -37.96
CA LEU A 218 52.03 73.87 -37.41
C LEU A 218 52.98 74.22 -36.26
N ALA A 219 53.24 73.29 -35.34
CA ALA A 219 54.20 73.49 -34.25
C ALA A 219 55.60 73.87 -34.77
N GLU A 220 56.07 73.19 -35.81
CA GLU A 220 57.39 73.44 -36.41
C GLU A 220 57.45 74.81 -37.11
N ILE A 221 56.46 75.14 -37.95
CA ILE A 221 56.48 76.39 -38.72
C ILE A 221 56.22 77.63 -37.85
N TYR A 222 55.49 77.48 -36.75
CA TYR A 222 55.24 78.54 -35.75
C TYR A 222 56.21 78.49 -34.56
N SER A 223 57.32 77.76 -34.65
CA SER A 223 58.30 77.65 -33.56
C SER A 223 58.92 78.97 -33.13
N TRP A 224 58.83 80.02 -33.96
CA TRP A 224 59.24 81.38 -33.62
C TRP A 224 58.52 81.94 -32.39
N LEU A 225 57.27 81.50 -32.12
CA LEU A 225 56.49 81.86 -30.94
C LEU A 225 57.19 81.49 -29.63
N LYS A 226 58.02 80.43 -29.61
CA LYS A 226 58.83 80.06 -28.43
C LYS A 226 59.79 81.17 -28.00
N THR A 227 60.27 81.94 -28.97
CA THR A 227 61.28 82.99 -28.76
C THR A 227 60.68 84.39 -28.79
N GLY A 228 59.46 84.53 -29.32
CA GLY A 228 58.80 85.83 -29.59
C GLY A 228 59.40 86.62 -30.75
N VAL A 229 60.44 86.11 -31.43
CA VAL A 229 61.10 86.77 -32.56
C VAL A 229 60.60 86.16 -33.86
N PHE A 230 59.83 86.93 -34.65
CA PHE A 230 59.28 86.46 -35.91
C PHE A 230 60.38 85.95 -36.86
N LYS A 231 60.27 84.68 -37.26
CA LYS A 231 61.13 84.05 -38.25
C LYS A 231 60.33 82.97 -39.01
N PRO A 232 60.09 83.13 -40.31
CA PRO A 232 59.46 82.08 -41.11
C PRO A 232 60.39 80.87 -41.23
N THR A 233 59.81 79.68 -41.43
CA THR A 233 60.58 78.44 -41.60
C THR A 233 61.23 78.37 -42.98
N ASP A 234 62.46 77.86 -43.05
CA ASP A 234 63.11 77.52 -44.32
C ASP A 234 62.74 76.10 -44.81
N LYS A 235 62.02 75.33 -43.99
CA LYS A 235 61.58 73.96 -44.32
C LYS A 235 60.37 73.99 -45.26
N THR A 236 60.38 73.12 -46.26
CA THR A 236 59.26 72.89 -47.19
C THR A 236 58.49 71.59 -46.93
N VAL A 237 59.09 70.66 -46.17
CA VAL A 237 58.49 69.37 -45.80
C VAL A 237 58.76 69.09 -44.32
N ILE A 238 57.73 68.68 -43.59
CA ILE A 238 57.81 68.26 -42.19
C ILE A 238 57.52 66.77 -42.10
N THR A 239 58.34 66.05 -41.32
CA THR A 239 58.17 64.63 -41.02
C THR A 239 57.77 64.46 -39.56
N LEU A 240 56.72 63.68 -39.29
CA LEU A 240 56.27 63.38 -37.93
C LEU A 240 57.32 62.51 -37.20
N PRO A 241 57.78 62.89 -36.00
CA PRO A 241 58.69 62.09 -35.20
C PRO A 241 58.07 60.74 -34.83
N SER A 242 58.88 59.69 -34.79
CA SER A 242 58.40 58.31 -34.52
C SER A 242 57.77 58.10 -33.14
N HIS A 243 58.01 59.01 -32.18
CA HIS A 243 57.42 58.96 -30.84
C HIS A 243 56.03 59.61 -30.77
N ILE A 244 55.62 60.37 -31.79
CA ILE A 244 54.27 60.92 -31.92
C ILE A 244 53.47 59.98 -32.83
N PRO A 245 52.39 59.34 -32.35
CA PRO A 245 51.57 58.45 -33.17
C PRO A 245 50.88 59.25 -34.27
N TYR A 246 50.80 58.70 -35.47
CA TYR A 246 50.10 59.32 -36.59
C TYR A 246 48.60 59.01 -36.55
N LYS A 247 47.83 59.90 -35.91
CA LYS A 247 46.41 59.71 -35.66
C LYS A 247 45.64 61.02 -35.80
N MET A 248 44.40 60.91 -36.20
CA MET A 248 43.39 61.97 -36.12
C MET A 248 43.18 62.36 -34.64
N LEU A 249 43.28 63.66 -34.33
CA LEU A 249 43.07 64.20 -32.99
C LEU A 249 41.59 64.23 -32.61
N LEU A 250 41.30 64.42 -31.33
CA LEU A 250 39.94 64.51 -30.77
C LEU A 250 39.07 63.28 -31.05
N TYR A 251 39.70 62.13 -31.31
CA TYR A 251 39.08 60.81 -31.34
C TYR A 251 39.72 59.93 -30.27
N TYR A 252 38.88 59.20 -29.54
CA TYR A 252 39.30 58.34 -28.45
C TYR A 252 38.79 56.92 -28.64
N ARG A 253 39.59 55.94 -28.24
CA ARG A 253 39.30 54.52 -28.42
C ARG A 253 38.63 53.92 -27.19
N VAL A 254 37.55 53.20 -27.40
CA VAL A 254 36.95 52.29 -26.43
C VAL A 254 37.46 50.88 -26.74
N SER A 255 38.02 50.19 -25.76
CA SER A 255 38.45 48.78 -25.83
C SER A 255 37.67 47.95 -24.81
N ILE A 256 37.07 46.84 -25.25
CA ILE A 256 36.23 46.00 -24.40
C ILE A 256 36.84 44.61 -24.28
N TYR A 257 37.01 44.13 -23.06
CA TYR A 257 37.57 42.82 -22.76
C TYR A 257 36.52 41.96 -22.05
N SER A 258 36.23 40.78 -22.60
CA SER A 258 35.25 39.84 -22.02
C SER A 258 35.65 38.41 -22.36
N GLU A 259 35.66 37.54 -21.34
CA GLU A 259 36.10 36.15 -21.49
C GLU A 259 35.04 35.25 -22.15
N TYR A 260 33.76 35.43 -21.81
CA TYR A 260 32.69 34.50 -22.23
C TYR A 260 31.66 35.10 -23.19
N GLY A 261 31.32 36.39 -23.05
CA GLY A 261 30.25 37.03 -23.82
C GLY A 261 30.77 38.12 -24.76
N ALA A 262 30.19 38.18 -25.97
CA ALA A 262 30.49 39.26 -26.92
C ALA A 262 29.81 40.57 -26.51
N ALA A 263 30.52 41.69 -26.70
CA ALA A 263 30.02 43.03 -26.45
C ALA A 263 30.11 43.88 -27.71
N ILE A 264 29.17 44.81 -27.85
CA ILE A 264 29.15 45.84 -28.91
C ILE A 264 29.43 47.21 -28.29
N GLY A 265 29.95 48.14 -29.09
CA GLY A 265 30.34 49.49 -28.65
C GLY A 265 31.86 49.70 -28.52
N GLU A 266 32.67 48.76 -29.01
CA GLU A 266 34.12 48.96 -29.17
C GLU A 266 34.40 49.80 -30.43
N GLY A 267 35.43 50.66 -30.39
CA GLY A 267 35.87 51.42 -31.56
C GLY A 267 36.39 52.82 -31.23
N TRP A 268 36.60 53.61 -32.28
CA TRP A 268 36.98 55.02 -32.20
C TRP A 268 35.77 55.93 -32.21
N TYR A 269 35.74 56.90 -31.31
CA TYR A 269 34.64 57.82 -31.11
C TYR A 269 35.13 59.26 -31.04
N LEU A 270 34.35 60.17 -31.61
CA LEU A 270 34.63 61.60 -31.53
C LEU A 270 34.52 62.10 -30.08
N GLU A 271 35.40 63.02 -29.69
CA GLU A 271 35.37 63.69 -28.38
C GLU A 271 33.98 64.24 -28.06
N GLY A 272 33.52 63.95 -26.84
CA GLY A 272 32.22 64.37 -26.31
C GLY A 272 31.02 63.56 -26.82
N SER A 273 31.21 62.62 -27.76
CA SER A 273 30.13 61.74 -28.22
C SER A 273 29.70 60.73 -27.15
N ILE A 274 28.45 60.25 -27.25
CA ILE A 274 27.91 59.23 -26.36
C ILE A 274 28.26 57.85 -26.91
N VAL A 275 28.99 57.08 -26.14
CA VAL A 275 29.29 55.67 -26.39
C VAL A 275 28.23 54.82 -25.72
N ASN A 276 27.66 53.87 -26.46
CA ASN A 276 26.76 52.84 -25.93
C ASN A 276 27.47 51.49 -26.02
N VAL A 277 27.76 50.91 -24.86
CA VAL A 277 28.32 49.56 -24.75
C VAL A 277 27.23 48.61 -24.28
N THR A 278 27.11 47.45 -24.93
CA THR A 278 26.11 46.44 -24.57
C THR A 278 26.69 45.05 -24.67
N LEU A 279 26.54 44.27 -23.60
CA LEU A 279 26.82 42.84 -23.61
C LEU A 279 25.64 42.09 -24.25
N LEU A 280 25.91 41.30 -25.29
CA LEU A 280 24.85 40.63 -26.06
C LEU A 280 24.21 39.45 -25.31
N SER A 281 24.97 38.78 -24.44
CA SER A 281 24.45 37.75 -23.56
C SER A 281 25.03 37.91 -22.16
N THR A 282 24.16 37.90 -21.15
CA THR A 282 24.56 37.93 -19.73
C THR A 282 24.80 36.54 -19.15
N ILE A 283 24.45 35.48 -19.89
CA ILE A 283 24.63 34.09 -19.49
C ILE A 283 25.24 33.32 -20.65
N VAL A 284 26.34 32.62 -20.39
CA VAL A 284 27.04 31.82 -21.39
C VAL A 284 27.20 30.40 -20.85
N THR A 285 26.64 29.43 -21.57
CA THR A 285 26.76 28.02 -21.20
C THR A 285 28.15 27.51 -21.57
N LEU A 286 28.90 26.97 -20.60
CA LEU A 286 30.26 26.47 -20.80
C LEU A 286 30.31 24.94 -20.92
N GLY A 287 29.22 24.26 -20.58
CA GLY A 287 29.11 22.80 -20.63
C GLY A 287 27.86 22.31 -19.90
N LYS A 288 27.70 20.99 -19.80
CA LYS A 288 26.57 20.38 -19.09
C LYS A 288 26.62 20.78 -17.61
N GLY A 289 25.65 21.57 -17.17
CA GLY A 289 25.56 22.02 -15.78
C GLY A 289 26.57 23.10 -15.38
N ILE A 290 27.25 23.75 -16.34
CA ILE A 290 28.22 24.83 -16.09
C ILE A 290 27.83 26.07 -16.91
N ARG A 291 27.75 27.24 -16.26
CA ARG A 291 27.52 28.52 -16.96
C ARG A 291 28.32 29.66 -16.35
N ALA A 292 28.75 30.60 -17.18
CA ALA A 292 29.23 31.91 -16.75
C ALA A 292 28.07 32.90 -16.73
N VAL A 293 27.99 33.72 -15.69
CA VAL A 293 27.00 34.79 -15.53
C VAL A 293 27.73 36.10 -15.37
N PHE A 294 27.32 37.10 -16.17
CA PHE A 294 27.86 38.43 -16.09
C PHE A 294 27.60 39.01 -14.69
N LYS A 295 28.66 39.50 -14.06
CA LYS A 295 28.60 40.11 -12.74
C LYS A 295 28.51 41.62 -12.86
N ARG A 296 29.46 42.24 -13.58
CA ARG A 296 29.53 43.69 -13.80
C ARG A 296 30.60 44.08 -14.81
N TRP A 297 30.50 45.29 -15.32
CA TRP A 297 31.59 46.01 -15.97
C TRP A 297 32.54 46.59 -14.91
N THR A 298 33.82 46.63 -15.23
CA THR A 298 34.88 47.29 -14.47
C THR A 298 35.86 48.02 -15.40
N GLY A 299 36.77 48.83 -14.85
CA GLY A 299 37.72 49.66 -15.60
C GLY A 299 37.34 51.13 -15.51
N TYR A 300 36.93 51.74 -16.63
CA TYR A 300 36.46 53.13 -16.65
C TYR A 300 35.14 53.34 -15.91
N ILE A 301 34.19 52.40 -16.07
CA ILE A 301 32.89 52.42 -15.40
C ILE A 301 32.69 51.10 -14.66
N ASN A 302 32.21 51.21 -13.43
CA ASN A 302 31.75 50.06 -12.65
C ASN A 302 30.22 50.00 -12.71
N SER A 303 29.65 48.94 -13.31
CA SER A 303 28.20 48.81 -13.43
C SER A 303 27.75 47.36 -13.54
N GLU A 304 26.75 46.96 -12.77
CA GLU A 304 26.11 45.65 -12.88
C GLU A 304 25.14 45.56 -14.07
N LYS A 305 24.85 46.68 -14.74
CA LYS A 305 24.00 46.69 -15.93
C LYS A 305 24.79 46.20 -17.14
N PRO A 306 24.26 45.25 -17.94
CA PRO A 306 24.95 44.75 -19.13
C PRO A 306 25.07 45.79 -20.25
N SER A 307 24.17 46.78 -20.25
CA SER A 307 24.22 47.94 -21.14
C SER A 307 24.57 49.20 -20.34
N ILE A 308 25.58 49.92 -20.81
CA ILE A 308 26.06 51.18 -20.23
C ILE A 308 26.21 52.24 -21.30
N SER A 309 26.06 53.50 -20.91
CA SER A 309 26.28 54.65 -21.78
C SER A 309 27.06 55.74 -21.06
N PHE A 310 27.97 56.41 -21.77
CA PHE A 310 28.80 57.48 -21.23
C PHE A 310 29.34 58.40 -22.32
N ARG A 311 29.76 59.61 -21.95
CA ARG A 311 30.48 60.53 -22.85
C ARG A 311 31.98 60.25 -22.82
N ILE A 312 32.61 60.26 -23.99
CA ILE A 312 34.03 59.96 -24.13
C ILE A 312 34.88 61.23 -24.27
N TYR A 313 35.91 61.35 -23.45
CA TYR A 313 36.88 62.46 -23.47
C TYR A 313 38.34 61.98 -23.40
N GLN A 314 38.54 60.66 -23.34
CA GLN A 314 39.84 60.00 -23.28
C GLN A 314 39.68 58.54 -23.73
N ASP A 315 40.78 57.84 -23.97
CA ASP A 315 40.76 56.40 -24.26
C ASP A 315 40.22 55.61 -23.05
N VAL A 316 39.35 54.65 -23.32
CA VAL A 316 38.60 53.89 -22.30
C VAL A 316 38.84 52.40 -22.45
N LYS A 317 39.11 51.73 -21.32
CA LYS A 317 39.15 50.26 -21.22
C LYS A 317 38.04 49.78 -20.30
N LEU A 318 37.29 48.78 -20.75
CA LEU A 318 36.22 48.13 -20.01
C LEU A 318 36.45 46.63 -19.94
N TYR A 319 36.21 46.04 -18.77
CA TYR A 319 36.36 44.61 -18.52
C TYR A 319 35.05 44.04 -18.02
N ALA A 320 34.52 43.02 -18.69
CA ALA A 320 33.38 42.25 -18.21
C ALA A 320 33.86 41.25 -17.15
N GLU A 321 33.42 41.42 -15.92
CA GLU A 321 33.65 40.48 -14.83
C GLU A 321 32.52 39.43 -14.84
N TRP A 322 32.90 38.16 -14.73
CA TRP A 322 31.99 37.02 -14.78
C TRP A 322 32.10 36.18 -13.51
N LYS A 323 31.00 35.52 -13.14
CA LYS A 323 30.98 34.48 -12.11
C LYS A 323 30.60 33.14 -12.72
N ILE A 324 31.26 32.07 -12.29
CA ILE A 324 30.91 30.70 -12.69
C ILE A 324 29.79 30.19 -11.78
N GLN A 325 28.82 29.49 -12.37
CA GLN A 325 27.76 28.79 -11.68
C GLN A 325 27.69 27.33 -12.11
N TYR A 326 27.39 26.46 -11.14
CA TYR A 326 27.15 25.04 -11.37
C TYR A 326 25.70 24.67 -11.07
N TYR A 327 25.17 23.71 -11.81
CA TYR A 327 23.82 23.19 -11.60
C TYR A 327 23.82 22.10 -10.52
N LEU A 328 22.99 22.28 -9.50
CA LEU A 328 22.68 21.30 -8.48
C LEU A 328 21.32 20.69 -8.81
N ASN A 329 21.29 19.38 -9.01
CA ASN A 329 20.07 18.62 -9.22
C ASN A 329 19.76 17.79 -7.97
N ILE A 330 18.61 18.04 -7.33
CA ILE A 330 18.12 17.28 -6.19
C ILE A 330 16.82 16.59 -6.59
N THR A 331 16.83 15.26 -6.55
CA THR A 331 15.66 14.42 -6.79
C THR A 331 15.20 13.81 -5.47
N ALA A 332 14.12 14.38 -4.93
CA ALA A 332 13.41 13.86 -3.77
C ALA A 332 11.98 13.52 -4.20
N SER A 333 11.76 12.27 -4.61
CA SER A 333 10.51 11.82 -5.24
C SER A 333 9.26 12.03 -4.40
N TYR A 334 9.41 12.07 -3.08
CA TYR A 334 8.28 12.04 -2.16
C TYR A 334 8.10 13.35 -1.36
N PHE A 335 9.15 14.17 -1.14
CA PHE A 335 9.08 15.32 -0.23
C PHE A 335 10.07 16.44 -0.53
N GLU A 336 9.80 17.61 0.06
CA GLU A 336 10.59 18.84 -0.10
C GLU A 336 11.89 18.82 0.70
N VAL A 337 12.95 19.27 0.04
CA VAL A 337 14.25 19.56 0.63
C VAL A 337 14.33 21.07 0.82
N ASN A 338 14.98 21.54 1.90
CA ASN A 338 15.12 22.99 2.15
C ASN A 338 15.88 23.75 1.04
N VAL A 339 16.61 23.03 0.19
CA VAL A 339 17.33 23.53 -0.98
C VAL A 339 16.72 22.88 -2.21
N SER A 340 16.37 23.70 -3.21
CA SER A 340 15.81 23.24 -4.48
C SER A 340 16.90 22.99 -5.54
N SER A 341 16.54 22.25 -6.59
CA SER A 341 17.40 22.14 -7.77
C SER A 341 17.56 23.49 -8.45
N GLY A 342 18.78 23.85 -8.85
CA GLY A 342 19.06 25.18 -9.40
C GLY A 342 20.52 25.46 -9.68
N TRP A 343 20.79 26.68 -10.13
CA TRP A 343 22.14 27.17 -10.42
C TRP A 343 22.67 27.95 -9.22
N TYR A 344 23.87 27.60 -8.78
CA TYR A 344 24.52 28.23 -7.63
C TYR A 344 25.91 28.74 -8.00
N ASP A 345 26.35 29.83 -7.36
CA ASP A 345 27.68 30.40 -7.58
C ASP A 345 28.77 29.42 -7.14
N ALA A 346 29.85 29.33 -7.92
CA ALA A 346 30.99 28.49 -7.59
C ALA A 346 31.55 28.86 -6.20
N GLY A 347 31.80 27.85 -5.37
CA GLY A 347 32.24 28.00 -3.97
C GLY A 347 31.11 28.24 -2.96
N THR A 348 29.84 28.33 -3.39
CA THR A 348 28.71 28.47 -2.46
C THR A 348 28.64 27.26 -1.53
N ARG A 349 28.54 27.51 -0.22
CA ARG A 349 28.34 26.49 0.81
C ARG A 349 26.85 26.34 1.11
N LEU A 350 26.28 25.18 0.81
CA LEU A 350 24.87 24.87 1.04
C LEU A 350 24.73 23.86 2.17
N THR A 351 23.74 24.09 3.04
CA THR A 351 23.32 23.10 4.04
C THR A 351 22.00 22.50 3.60
N ILE A 352 22.04 21.29 3.06
CA ILE A 352 20.89 20.56 2.54
C ILE A 352 20.36 19.66 3.66
N SER A 353 19.09 19.80 4.01
CA SER A 353 18.44 19.01 5.06
C SER A 353 17.03 18.61 4.65
N LEU A 354 16.66 17.37 4.95
CA LEU A 354 15.26 16.95 4.92
C LEU A 354 14.51 17.57 6.09
N GLN A 355 13.32 18.13 5.85
CA GLN A 355 12.46 18.64 6.93
C GLN A 355 12.04 17.52 7.89
N ASN A 356 11.69 16.35 7.34
CA ASN A 356 11.29 15.16 8.10
C ASN A 356 12.04 13.94 7.56
N SER A 357 12.65 13.14 8.44
CA SER A 357 13.33 11.88 8.09
C SER A 357 12.37 10.69 7.99
N THR A 358 11.13 10.85 8.45
CA THR A 358 10.05 9.87 8.33
C THR A 358 8.80 10.59 7.89
N VAL A 359 8.10 10.07 6.89
CA VAL A 359 6.90 10.71 6.39
C VAL A 359 5.78 9.71 6.18
N TYR A 360 4.58 10.08 6.62
CA TYR A 360 3.40 9.24 6.64
C TYR A 360 2.52 9.53 5.42
N ILE A 361 2.18 8.48 4.66
CA ILE A 361 1.19 8.53 3.59
C ILE A 361 -0.07 7.85 4.12
N GLY A 362 -0.95 8.64 4.74
CA GLY A 362 -2.07 8.10 5.52
C GLY A 362 -1.62 7.51 6.86
N SER A 363 -2.45 6.65 7.46
CA SER A 363 -2.20 6.10 8.81
C SER A 363 -1.31 4.86 8.84
N ASN A 364 -1.16 4.17 7.71
CA ASN A 364 -0.63 2.81 7.68
C ASN A 364 0.55 2.59 6.72
N ILE A 365 1.00 3.65 6.03
CA ILE A 365 2.15 3.63 5.11
C ILE A 365 3.09 4.77 5.52
N ARG A 366 4.40 4.50 5.60
CA ARG A 366 5.41 5.54 5.81
C ARG A 366 6.65 5.30 4.96
N TYR A 367 7.30 6.38 4.56
CA TYR A 367 8.63 6.35 3.98
C TYR A 367 9.65 6.80 5.02
N VAL A 368 10.71 6.03 5.20
CA VAL A 368 11.82 6.34 6.11
C VAL A 368 13.06 6.62 5.29
N PHE A 369 13.69 7.76 5.54
CA PHE A 369 14.94 8.15 4.89
C PHE A 369 16.03 7.11 5.19
N ILE A 370 16.73 6.65 4.15
CA ILE A 370 17.88 5.74 4.28
C ILE A 370 19.18 6.52 4.16
N LYS A 371 19.37 7.18 3.01
CA LYS A 371 20.59 7.92 2.68
C LYS A 371 20.36 8.87 1.50
N TRP A 372 21.24 9.84 1.36
CA TRP A 372 21.50 10.52 0.11
C TRP A 372 22.38 9.63 -0.78
N ASN A 373 22.14 9.67 -2.09
CA ASN A 373 22.87 8.94 -3.13
C ASN A 373 23.18 9.87 -4.31
N GLY A 374 24.06 9.45 -5.22
CA GLY A 374 24.49 10.23 -6.39
C GLY A 374 25.95 10.66 -6.28
N ASP A 375 26.24 11.94 -6.48
CA ASP A 375 27.62 12.44 -6.37
C ASP A 375 28.15 12.48 -4.93
N ILE A 376 27.25 12.49 -3.94
CA ILE A 376 27.57 12.44 -2.52
C ILE A 376 26.66 11.41 -1.85
N GLU A 377 27.27 10.47 -1.13
CA GLU A 377 26.55 9.48 -0.32
C GLU A 377 26.63 9.82 1.16
N SER A 378 25.50 9.79 1.86
CA SER A 378 25.46 10.04 3.31
C SER A 378 24.18 9.55 3.97
N LYS A 379 24.32 8.93 5.14
CA LYS A 379 23.20 8.45 5.97
C LYS A 379 22.62 9.54 6.87
N ASN A 380 23.24 10.71 6.93
CA ASN A 380 22.70 11.84 7.70
C ASN A 380 21.64 12.55 6.86
N SER A 381 20.50 12.90 7.48
CA SER A 381 19.43 13.65 6.81
C SER A 381 19.85 15.08 6.45
N THR A 382 20.98 15.55 6.99
CA THR A 382 21.58 16.86 6.73
C THR A 382 23.00 16.71 6.15
N LEU A 383 23.31 17.52 5.14
CA LEU A 383 24.58 17.58 4.41
C LEU A 383 25.06 19.02 4.30
N ILE A 384 26.36 19.21 4.38
CA ILE A 384 27.01 20.48 4.05
C ILE A 384 27.87 20.24 2.82
N ILE A 385 27.57 20.94 1.72
CA ILE A 385 28.26 20.76 0.44
C ILE A 385 28.80 22.09 -0.06
N VAL A 386 29.90 22.03 -0.82
CA VAL A 386 30.46 23.18 -1.55
C VAL A 386 30.16 22.96 -3.03
N ILE A 387 29.61 23.96 -3.71
CA ILE A 387 29.30 23.88 -5.12
C ILE A 387 30.54 24.26 -5.94
N ASP A 388 31.39 23.28 -6.25
CA ASP A 388 32.62 23.44 -7.05
C ASP A 388 32.55 22.76 -8.42
N LYS A 389 31.49 21.97 -8.66
CA LYS A 389 31.16 21.28 -9.91
C LYS A 389 29.65 21.03 -10.00
N PRO A 390 29.11 20.62 -11.16
CA PRO A 390 27.72 20.16 -11.24
C PRO A 390 27.53 18.94 -10.34
N LEU A 391 26.43 18.91 -9.57
CA LEU A 391 26.14 17.84 -8.61
C LEU A 391 24.71 17.33 -8.79
N SER A 392 24.52 16.03 -8.58
CA SER A 392 23.25 15.34 -8.58
C SER A 392 23.09 14.52 -7.30
N LEU A 393 22.04 14.82 -6.54
CA LEU A 393 21.70 14.14 -5.30
C LEU A 393 20.31 13.52 -5.42
N THR A 394 20.19 12.26 -5.08
CA THR A 394 18.91 11.53 -5.01
C THR A 394 18.70 11.04 -3.59
N VAL A 395 17.48 11.21 -3.08
CA VAL A 395 17.12 10.67 -1.76
C VAL A 395 16.66 9.23 -1.91
N GLU A 396 17.28 8.33 -1.15
CA GLU A 396 16.87 6.94 -1.05
C GLU A 396 15.93 6.75 0.15
N TRP A 397 14.75 6.19 -0.11
CA TRP A 397 13.71 5.97 0.90
C TRP A 397 13.42 4.48 1.06
N ARG A 398 13.09 4.07 2.28
CA ARG A 398 12.53 2.77 2.60
C ARG A 398 11.02 2.89 2.78
N LEU A 399 10.25 2.08 2.07
CA LEU A 399 8.83 1.94 2.31
C LEU A 399 8.59 1.01 3.51
N GLU A 400 7.75 1.44 4.45
CA GLU A 400 7.33 0.64 5.59
C GLU A 400 5.80 0.62 5.71
N TYR A 401 5.26 -0.53 6.08
CA TYR A 401 3.84 -0.74 6.33
C TYR A 401 3.56 -1.00 7.82
N LYS A 402 2.42 -0.52 8.29
CA LYS A 402 1.96 -0.77 9.66
C LYS A 402 1.40 -2.19 9.76
N VAL A 403 1.87 -2.95 10.75
CA VAL A 403 1.40 -4.28 11.09
C VAL A 403 0.80 -4.25 12.49
N GLU A 404 -0.49 -4.54 12.61
CA GLU A 404 -1.24 -4.57 13.86
C GLU A 404 -1.63 -6.00 14.21
N ILE A 405 -1.22 -6.45 15.40
CA ILE A 405 -1.49 -7.80 15.89
C ILE A 405 -2.16 -7.67 17.25
N PHE A 406 -3.39 -8.16 17.35
CA PHE A 406 -4.21 -8.07 18.55
C PHE A 406 -4.60 -9.45 19.06
N SER A 407 -4.45 -9.67 20.36
CA SER A 407 -4.90 -10.88 21.05
C SER A 407 -5.32 -10.51 22.48
N LEU A 408 -6.45 -11.05 22.92
CA LEU A 408 -7.05 -10.74 24.23
C LEU A 408 -6.43 -11.55 25.38
N TYR A 409 -6.06 -12.81 25.14
CA TYR A 409 -5.75 -13.76 26.21
C TYR A 409 -4.26 -14.11 26.33
N SER A 410 -3.48 -13.94 25.26
CA SER A 410 -2.02 -14.13 25.28
C SER A 410 -1.35 -13.08 24.41
N SER A 411 -0.16 -12.63 24.81
CA SER A 411 0.60 -11.61 24.08
C SER A 411 1.03 -12.12 22.70
N PRO A 412 0.95 -11.29 21.65
CA PRO A 412 1.51 -11.64 20.35
C PRO A 412 3.03 -11.91 20.40
N LEU A 413 3.53 -12.83 19.57
CA LEU A 413 4.96 -13.14 19.46
C LEU A 413 5.78 -11.97 18.89
N ASN A 414 5.21 -11.22 17.96
CA ASN A 414 5.80 -10.01 17.38
C ASN A 414 5.02 -8.77 17.81
N SER A 415 5.74 -7.66 18.01
CA SER A 415 5.13 -6.38 18.37
C SER A 415 4.33 -5.79 17.21
N THR A 416 3.19 -5.16 17.52
CA THR A 416 2.54 -4.21 16.60
C THR A 416 3.50 -3.06 16.31
N GLY A 417 3.64 -2.67 15.04
CA GLY A 417 4.63 -1.66 14.66
C GLY A 417 4.74 -1.45 13.14
N TRP A 418 5.83 -0.80 12.74
CA TRP A 418 6.15 -0.52 11.35
C TRP A 418 7.24 -1.47 10.88
N TYR A 419 7.02 -2.08 9.71
CA TYR A 419 7.91 -3.07 9.14
C TYR A 419 8.25 -2.69 7.69
N PRO A 420 9.51 -2.88 7.25
CA PRO A 420 9.91 -2.67 5.86
C PRO A 420 9.08 -3.50 4.89
N GLU A 421 8.82 -2.95 3.70
CA GLU A 421 8.32 -3.74 2.58
C GLU A 421 9.25 -4.93 2.31
N GLY A 422 8.66 -6.12 2.15
CA GLY A 422 9.38 -7.37 1.97
C GLY A 422 9.91 -8.00 3.26
N ALA A 423 9.79 -7.34 4.42
CA ALA A 423 10.14 -7.96 5.70
C ALA A 423 9.19 -9.11 6.02
N GLU A 424 9.68 -10.12 6.73
CA GLU A 424 8.88 -11.24 7.19
C GLU A 424 8.52 -11.06 8.67
N VAL A 425 7.23 -11.13 8.98
CA VAL A 425 6.69 -11.04 10.34
C VAL A 425 6.09 -12.39 10.73
N PHE A 426 6.36 -12.81 11.96
CA PHE A 426 5.82 -14.03 12.52
C PHE A 426 4.56 -13.70 13.32
N ILE A 427 3.40 -14.16 12.85
CA ILE A 427 2.13 -14.00 13.56
C ILE A 427 1.92 -15.22 14.44
N GLY A 428 1.66 -15.00 15.72
CA GLY A 428 1.43 -16.02 16.73
C GLY A 428 1.24 -15.37 18.10
N VAL A 429 0.93 -16.18 19.11
CA VAL A 429 0.87 -15.77 20.52
C VAL A 429 1.85 -16.58 21.34
N VAL A 430 2.22 -16.09 22.53
CA VAL A 430 3.15 -16.79 23.45
C VAL A 430 2.55 -18.12 23.91
N ASP A 431 1.28 -18.12 24.30
CA ASP A 431 0.56 -19.29 24.79
C ASP A 431 -0.64 -19.57 23.90
N GLU A 432 -0.71 -20.72 23.24
CA GLU A 432 -1.85 -21.10 22.40
C GLU A 432 -3.07 -21.57 23.23
N VAL A 433 -2.80 -21.94 24.49
CA VAL A 433 -3.79 -22.38 25.48
C VAL A 433 -3.58 -21.57 26.74
N VAL A 434 -4.60 -20.80 27.14
CA VAL A 434 -4.58 -19.96 28.33
C VAL A 434 -5.56 -20.55 29.34
N ASP A 435 -5.03 -21.04 30.45
CA ASP A 435 -5.85 -21.52 31.56
C ASP A 435 -6.48 -20.33 32.29
N LEU A 436 -7.82 -20.33 32.41
CA LEU A 436 -8.57 -19.31 33.15
C LEU A 436 -8.91 -19.77 34.58
N GLY A 437 -8.48 -20.98 34.96
CA GLY A 437 -8.89 -21.62 36.20
C GLY A 437 -10.33 -22.14 36.16
N ASN A 438 -10.76 -22.74 37.27
CA ASN A 438 -12.12 -23.29 37.43
C ASN A 438 -12.53 -24.22 36.25
N LYS A 439 -11.61 -25.11 35.84
CA LYS A 439 -11.84 -26.08 34.75
C LYS A 439 -12.27 -25.43 33.42
N THR A 440 -11.77 -24.22 33.15
CA THR A 440 -12.07 -23.41 31.97
C THR A 440 -10.78 -22.91 31.33
N ARG A 441 -10.66 -23.01 30.00
CA ARG A 441 -9.49 -22.50 29.26
C ARG A 441 -9.90 -21.82 27.95
N MET A 442 -9.04 -20.96 27.43
CA MET A 442 -9.15 -20.40 26.08
C MET A 442 -8.13 -21.08 25.16
N VAL A 443 -8.57 -21.51 23.99
CA VAL A 443 -7.72 -22.13 22.98
C VAL A 443 -7.77 -21.31 21.69
N LEU A 444 -6.61 -20.99 21.15
CA LEU A 444 -6.49 -20.31 19.86
C LEU A 444 -7.03 -21.21 18.74
N LYS A 445 -7.93 -20.68 17.91
CA LYS A 445 -8.43 -21.39 16.70
C LYS A 445 -7.86 -20.85 15.41
N GLY A 446 -7.19 -19.70 15.46
CA GLY A 446 -6.62 -19.04 14.30
C GLY A 446 -6.68 -17.52 14.43
N TRP A 447 -6.61 -16.87 13.29
CA TRP A 447 -6.51 -15.42 13.15
C TRP A 447 -7.46 -14.93 12.06
N THR A 448 -7.97 -13.71 12.25
CA THR A 448 -8.77 -12.98 11.26
C THR A 448 -8.27 -11.56 11.06
N GLY A 449 -8.59 -10.93 9.93
CA GLY A 449 -8.25 -9.55 9.65
C GLY A 449 -7.99 -9.31 8.17
N THR A 450 -6.75 -8.97 7.79
CA THR A 450 -6.37 -8.81 6.36
C THR A 450 -6.67 -10.07 5.55
N PHE A 451 -6.41 -11.24 6.13
CA PHE A 451 -6.90 -12.53 5.66
C PHE A 451 -6.96 -13.52 6.83
N ASP A 452 -7.78 -14.56 6.68
CA ASP A 452 -8.03 -15.51 7.76
C ASP A 452 -7.17 -16.77 7.62
N PHE A 453 -6.64 -17.28 8.73
CA PHE A 453 -5.92 -18.56 8.76
C PHE A 453 -6.14 -19.30 10.08
N LYS A 454 -6.22 -20.63 10.00
CA LYS A 454 -6.52 -21.52 11.15
C LYS A 454 -5.29 -21.99 11.90
N ASN A 455 -4.10 -21.87 11.31
CA ASN A 455 -2.85 -22.26 11.97
C ASN A 455 -2.60 -21.35 13.18
N ALA A 456 -2.04 -21.89 14.24
CA ALA A 456 -1.70 -21.10 15.42
C ALA A 456 -0.66 -20.01 15.11
N THR A 457 0.29 -20.33 14.23
CA THR A 457 1.34 -19.42 13.77
C THR A 457 1.44 -19.35 12.25
N ALA A 458 1.87 -18.19 11.72
CA ALA A 458 2.15 -18.01 10.30
C ALA A 458 3.32 -17.03 10.08
N ARG A 459 4.15 -17.30 9.07
CA ARG A 459 5.17 -16.36 8.58
C ARG A 459 4.61 -15.60 7.38
N ILE A 460 4.56 -14.28 7.46
CA ILE A 460 3.90 -13.43 6.45
C ILE A 460 4.86 -12.36 5.97
N VAL A 461 4.97 -12.19 4.66
CA VAL A 461 5.73 -11.12 4.03
C VAL A 461 4.90 -9.84 4.04
N VAL A 462 5.49 -8.74 4.49
CA VAL A 462 4.85 -7.43 4.59
C VAL A 462 4.96 -6.71 3.25
N ASN A 463 3.94 -6.81 2.41
CA ASN A 463 3.83 -6.09 1.13
C ASN A 463 2.68 -5.06 1.10
N GLN A 464 1.94 -4.95 2.19
CA GLN A 464 0.83 -4.04 2.40
C GLN A 464 0.59 -3.87 3.91
N PRO A 465 -0.23 -2.91 4.37
CA PRO A 465 -0.67 -2.87 5.76
C PRO A 465 -1.35 -4.17 6.19
N LEU A 466 -0.93 -4.73 7.33
CA LEU A 466 -1.47 -5.98 7.85
C LEU A 466 -2.17 -5.75 9.19
N GLN A 467 -3.31 -6.38 9.38
CA GLN A 467 -4.04 -6.37 10.64
C GLN A 467 -4.54 -7.78 10.94
N PHE A 468 -4.19 -8.30 12.12
CA PHE A 468 -4.62 -9.62 12.56
C PHE A 468 -5.15 -9.58 13.99
N ARG A 469 -6.24 -10.32 14.21
CA ARG A 469 -6.90 -10.51 15.49
C ARG A 469 -6.98 -12.01 15.78
N ALA A 470 -6.44 -12.42 16.92
CA ALA A 470 -6.52 -13.81 17.38
C ALA A 470 -7.97 -14.18 17.69
N ILE A 471 -8.41 -15.32 17.16
CA ILE A 471 -9.72 -15.91 17.44
C ILE A 471 -9.54 -17.00 18.50
N TRP A 472 -10.23 -16.82 19.62
CA TRP A 472 -10.17 -17.72 20.75
C TRP A 472 -11.49 -18.44 20.96
N THR A 473 -11.43 -19.73 21.28
CA THR A 473 -12.59 -20.52 21.70
C THR A 473 -12.45 -20.89 23.16
N LYS A 474 -13.52 -20.67 23.92
CA LYS A 474 -13.62 -21.11 25.30
C LYS A 474 -13.91 -22.62 25.34
N GLU A 475 -13.14 -23.37 26.10
CA GLU A 475 -13.35 -24.81 26.33
C GLU A 475 -13.56 -25.06 27.84
N TYR A 476 -14.44 -26.00 28.16
CA TYR A 476 -14.70 -26.47 29.52
C TYR A 476 -14.27 -27.92 29.68
N LEU A 477 -13.77 -28.29 30.86
CA LEU A 477 -13.42 -29.68 31.17
C LEU A 477 -14.70 -30.47 31.46
N VAL A 478 -14.88 -31.58 30.75
CA VAL A 478 -15.90 -32.59 31.04
C VAL A 478 -15.22 -33.79 31.64
N GLU A 479 -15.61 -34.13 32.88
CA GLU A 479 -15.10 -35.27 33.62
C GLU A 479 -16.18 -36.34 33.65
N VAL A 480 -15.86 -37.51 33.10
CA VAL A 480 -16.73 -38.67 33.14
C VAL A 480 -16.09 -39.70 34.06
N SER A 481 -16.78 -40.06 35.13
CA SER A 481 -16.31 -41.01 36.14
C SER A 481 -17.23 -42.23 36.20
N SER A 482 -16.62 -43.40 36.31
CA SER A 482 -17.31 -44.67 36.52
C SER A 482 -16.42 -45.56 37.38
N GLU A 483 -17.00 -46.14 38.42
CA GLU A 483 -16.29 -47.02 39.34
C GLU A 483 -15.71 -48.25 38.62
N TYR A 484 -16.40 -48.76 37.60
CA TYR A 484 -16.05 -50.03 36.96
C TYR A 484 -15.46 -49.91 35.55
N THR A 485 -15.63 -48.77 34.87
CA THR A 485 -15.09 -48.56 33.51
C THR A 485 -14.02 -47.49 33.44
N GLY A 486 -13.58 -46.97 34.60
CA GLY A 486 -12.60 -45.91 34.71
C GLY A 486 -13.18 -44.51 34.51
N SER A 487 -12.31 -43.52 34.69
CA SER A 487 -12.60 -42.10 34.46
C SER A 487 -11.79 -41.55 33.30
N PHE A 488 -12.37 -40.61 32.56
CA PHE A 488 -11.63 -39.82 31.59
C PHE A 488 -12.08 -38.37 31.64
N GLU A 489 -11.18 -37.49 31.24
CA GLU A 489 -11.43 -36.06 31.15
C GLU A 489 -11.26 -35.62 29.71
N LYS A 490 -12.10 -34.69 29.26
CA LYS A 490 -11.98 -34.11 27.92
C LYS A 490 -12.40 -32.66 27.92
N TRP A 491 -11.54 -31.82 27.34
CA TRP A 491 -11.88 -30.43 27.05
C TRP A 491 -12.83 -30.35 25.86
N VAL A 492 -13.94 -29.63 26.03
CA VAL A 492 -14.97 -29.48 25.01
C VAL A 492 -15.28 -27.98 24.82
N PRO A 493 -15.29 -27.48 23.57
CA PRO A 493 -15.75 -26.13 23.25
C PRO A 493 -17.13 -25.79 23.80
N MET A 494 -17.27 -24.57 24.29
CA MET A 494 -18.55 -24.02 24.76
C MET A 494 -19.62 -24.11 23.66
N GLY A 495 -20.79 -24.61 24.01
CA GLY A 495 -21.93 -24.79 23.10
C GLY A 495 -21.83 -26.03 22.20
N GLN A 496 -20.76 -26.82 22.28
CA GLN A 496 -20.65 -28.06 21.50
C GLN A 496 -21.42 -29.21 22.15
N LEU A 497 -22.04 -30.05 21.32
CA LEU A 497 -22.63 -31.32 21.73
C LEU A 497 -21.55 -32.33 22.10
N PHE A 498 -21.63 -32.87 23.31
CA PHE A 498 -20.77 -33.91 23.82
C PHE A 498 -21.56 -35.20 24.01
N LYS A 499 -21.19 -36.23 23.27
CA LYS A 499 -21.80 -37.56 23.34
C LYS A 499 -21.10 -38.41 24.39
N VAL A 500 -21.86 -38.91 25.35
CA VAL A 500 -21.38 -39.80 26.41
C VAL A 500 -21.90 -41.19 26.14
N LYS A 501 -21.02 -42.19 26.19
CA LYS A 501 -21.33 -43.60 25.99
C LYS A 501 -20.42 -44.46 26.85
N LEU A 502 -20.99 -45.44 27.55
CA LEU A 502 -20.21 -46.52 28.16
C LEU A 502 -19.80 -47.54 27.11
N ASN A 503 -18.56 -48.03 27.21
CA ASN A 503 -18.07 -49.12 26.36
C ASN A 503 -18.74 -50.45 26.69
N THR A 504 -19.01 -50.70 27.96
CA THR A 504 -19.79 -51.86 28.42
C THR A 504 -20.86 -51.40 29.41
N THR A 505 -22.06 -51.98 29.33
CA THR A 505 -23.15 -51.74 30.28
C THR A 505 -23.29 -52.88 31.29
N ILE A 506 -22.54 -53.98 31.11
CA ILE A 506 -22.55 -55.15 31.97
C ILE A 506 -21.12 -55.56 32.26
N ILE A 507 -20.80 -55.74 33.54
CA ILE A 507 -19.48 -56.21 33.99
C ILE A 507 -19.70 -57.46 34.83
N LEU A 508 -19.13 -58.57 34.37
CA LEU A 508 -19.17 -59.84 35.08
C LEU A 508 -18.04 -59.87 36.10
N GLU A 509 -18.37 -60.20 37.34
CA GLU A 509 -17.41 -60.54 38.38
C GLU A 509 -17.32 -62.07 38.49
N ASP A 510 -16.12 -62.62 38.67
CA ASP A 510 -15.87 -64.08 38.70
C ASP A 510 -16.55 -64.80 39.88
N ASN A 511 -17.14 -64.04 40.81
CA ASN A 511 -17.83 -64.53 42.00
C ASN A 511 -19.34 -64.79 41.78
N GLY A 512 -19.84 -64.71 40.54
CA GLY A 512 -21.27 -64.87 40.23
C GLY A 512 -22.11 -63.60 40.46
N THR A 513 -21.45 -62.44 40.62
CA THR A 513 -22.08 -61.11 40.66
C THR A 513 -21.91 -60.43 39.29
N ARG A 514 -22.86 -59.58 38.89
CA ARG A 514 -22.66 -58.68 37.76
C ARG A 514 -23.11 -57.27 38.09
N ARG A 515 -22.40 -56.28 37.56
CA ARG A 515 -22.79 -54.87 37.62
C ARG A 515 -23.49 -54.49 36.34
N ILE A 516 -24.67 -53.90 36.47
CA ILE A 516 -25.44 -53.39 35.36
C ILE A 516 -25.52 -51.88 35.48
N PHE A 517 -25.25 -51.19 34.38
CA PHE A 517 -25.45 -49.75 34.31
C PHE A 517 -26.91 -49.41 34.65
N ASN A 518 -27.10 -48.48 35.59
CA ASN A 518 -28.42 -48.04 36.02
C ASN A 518 -28.78 -46.71 35.35
N TYR A 519 -28.02 -45.66 35.66
CA TYR A 519 -28.22 -44.33 35.10
C TYR A 519 -26.95 -43.48 35.24
N TRP A 520 -26.91 -42.36 34.53
CA TRP A 520 -25.92 -41.31 34.71
C TRP A 520 -26.42 -40.22 35.65
N ILE A 521 -25.54 -39.71 36.49
CA ILE A 521 -25.71 -38.43 37.17
C ILE A 521 -24.96 -37.39 36.35
N VAL A 522 -25.68 -36.46 35.75
CA VAL A 522 -25.13 -35.30 35.04
C VAL A 522 -25.43 -34.09 35.90
N LYS A 523 -24.46 -33.66 36.71
CA LYS A 523 -24.68 -32.71 37.82
C LYS A 523 -25.78 -33.21 38.79
N ASP A 524 -26.98 -32.64 38.71
CA ASP A 524 -28.13 -32.94 39.57
C ASP A 524 -29.27 -33.67 38.82
N ARG A 525 -29.03 -34.10 37.58
CA ARG A 525 -30.03 -34.77 36.73
C ARG A 525 -29.69 -36.23 36.52
N ILE A 526 -30.72 -37.06 36.53
CA ILE A 526 -30.64 -38.49 36.24
C ILE A 526 -30.92 -38.70 34.75
N VAL A 527 -30.06 -39.46 34.07
CA VAL A 527 -30.24 -39.88 32.68
C VAL A 527 -30.12 -41.40 32.59
N GLU A 528 -31.24 -42.07 32.34
CA GLU A 528 -31.33 -43.53 32.32
C GLU A 528 -30.76 -44.16 31.03
N ASN A 529 -30.68 -43.39 29.94
CA ASN A 529 -30.15 -43.91 28.69
C ASN A 529 -28.63 -44.13 28.78
N ASN A 530 -28.15 -45.30 28.37
CA ASN A 530 -26.72 -45.65 28.40
C ASN A 530 -25.88 -44.78 27.45
N VAL A 531 -26.51 -44.17 26.44
CA VAL A 531 -25.92 -43.20 25.52
C VAL A 531 -26.79 -41.94 25.50
N PHE A 532 -26.17 -40.78 25.73
CA PHE A 532 -26.86 -39.50 25.64
C PHE A 532 -25.93 -38.40 25.13
N GLU A 533 -26.52 -37.28 24.73
CA GLU A 533 -25.80 -36.09 24.27
C GLU A 533 -26.14 -34.91 25.18
N VAL A 534 -25.12 -34.13 25.55
CA VAL A 534 -25.28 -32.93 26.38
C VAL A 534 -24.52 -31.76 25.75
N VAL A 535 -25.13 -30.58 25.70
CA VAL A 535 -24.47 -29.37 25.24
C VAL A 535 -23.63 -28.80 26.39
N VAL A 536 -22.34 -28.55 26.13
CA VAL A 536 -21.40 -28.10 27.17
C VAL A 536 -21.40 -26.58 27.26
N TRP A 537 -22.13 -26.02 28.21
CA TRP A 537 -22.15 -24.57 28.46
C TRP A 537 -21.22 -24.13 29.61
N GLU A 538 -20.70 -25.09 30.37
CA GLU A 538 -19.93 -24.94 31.60
C GLU A 538 -19.22 -26.26 31.94
N PRO A 539 -18.30 -26.31 32.94
CA PRO A 539 -17.67 -27.56 33.36
C PRO A 539 -18.72 -28.59 33.84
N LEU A 540 -18.58 -29.83 33.37
CA LEU A 540 -19.52 -30.91 33.68
C LEU A 540 -18.82 -32.05 34.41
N PHE A 541 -19.44 -32.51 35.49
CA PHE A 541 -19.10 -33.75 36.16
C PHE A 541 -20.21 -34.77 35.91
N ILE A 542 -19.85 -35.88 35.28
CA ILE A 542 -20.76 -36.95 34.86
C ILE A 542 -20.33 -38.23 35.56
N LYS A 543 -21.25 -38.88 36.28
CA LYS A 543 -20.96 -40.10 37.03
C LYS A 543 -21.88 -41.23 36.63
N ALA A 544 -21.31 -42.38 36.25
CA ALA A 544 -22.08 -43.60 36.02
C ALA A 544 -22.46 -44.25 37.35
N ILE A 545 -23.74 -44.57 37.52
CA ILE A 545 -24.27 -45.32 38.66
C ILE A 545 -24.65 -46.72 38.19
N TRP A 546 -24.28 -47.71 39.00
CA TRP A 546 -24.41 -49.13 38.68
C TRP A 546 -25.30 -49.81 39.71
N LYS A 547 -26.14 -50.74 39.26
CA LYS A 547 -26.90 -51.67 40.11
C LYS A 547 -26.21 -53.03 40.13
N THR A 548 -26.49 -53.80 41.17
CA THR A 548 -25.86 -55.11 41.40
C THR A 548 -26.87 -56.21 41.18
N GLN A 549 -26.50 -57.23 40.42
CA GLN A 549 -27.27 -58.44 40.24
C GLN A 549 -26.48 -59.66 40.66
N TYR A 550 -27.18 -60.65 41.21
CA TYR A 550 -26.60 -61.92 41.61
C TYR A 550 -27.11 -63.05 40.72
N LYS A 551 -26.23 -63.99 40.39
CA LYS A 551 -26.60 -65.23 39.72
C LYS A 551 -27.20 -66.17 40.75
N VAL A 552 -28.48 -66.46 40.61
CA VAL A 552 -29.25 -67.26 41.56
C VAL A 552 -29.97 -68.41 40.87
N VAL A 553 -30.25 -69.45 41.63
CA VAL A 553 -31.11 -70.56 41.23
C VAL A 553 -32.29 -70.55 42.19
N LEU A 554 -33.51 -70.46 41.66
CA LEU A 554 -34.71 -70.58 42.49
C LEU A 554 -35.18 -72.02 42.45
N GLU A 555 -35.19 -72.68 43.61
CA GLU A 555 -35.75 -74.03 43.76
C GLU A 555 -37.10 -73.93 44.43
N THR A 556 -38.15 -74.35 43.72
CA THR A 556 -39.50 -74.37 44.31
C THR A 556 -39.76 -75.69 45.00
N ARG A 557 -40.35 -75.60 46.19
CA ARG A 557 -40.70 -76.76 47.03
C ARG A 557 -42.13 -76.66 47.50
N ASP A 558 -42.78 -77.80 47.68
CA ASP A 558 -44.06 -77.87 48.40
C ASP A 558 -43.86 -77.60 49.90
N MET A 559 -44.96 -77.61 50.67
CA MET A 559 -44.90 -77.36 52.11
C MET A 559 -44.14 -78.46 52.88
N GLU A 560 -44.05 -79.67 52.31
CA GLU A 560 -43.29 -80.83 52.79
C GLU A 560 -41.80 -80.82 52.41
N ASN A 561 -41.29 -79.77 51.74
CA ASN A 561 -39.93 -79.65 51.19
C ASN A 561 -39.60 -80.57 49.99
N ASN A 562 -40.60 -81.22 49.36
CA ASN A 562 -40.37 -81.96 48.12
C ASN A 562 -40.16 -81.01 46.94
N PRO A 563 -39.28 -81.32 45.98
CA PRO A 563 -39.07 -80.49 44.80
C PRO A 563 -40.35 -80.41 43.95
N LEU A 564 -40.74 -79.19 43.60
CA LEU A 564 -41.90 -78.91 42.74
C LEU A 564 -41.41 -78.20 41.48
N GLY A 565 -41.81 -78.68 40.30
CA GLY A 565 -41.49 -77.99 39.06
C GLY A 565 -42.43 -76.79 38.88
N ALA A 566 -41.94 -75.56 39.06
CA ALA A 566 -42.75 -74.36 38.91
C ALA A 566 -42.06 -73.26 38.09
N VAL A 567 -42.88 -72.30 37.65
CA VAL A 567 -42.49 -71.09 36.94
C VAL A 567 -42.93 -69.90 37.78
N LEU A 568 -41.98 -69.06 38.16
CA LEU A 568 -42.21 -67.83 38.93
C LEU A 568 -42.12 -66.62 38.01
N PHE A 569 -43.02 -65.65 38.20
CA PHE A 569 -42.94 -64.35 37.54
C PHE A 569 -42.41 -63.32 38.52
N ILE A 570 -41.14 -62.92 38.38
CA ILE A 570 -40.46 -62.00 39.31
C ILE A 570 -40.18 -60.70 38.58
N GLU A 571 -40.78 -59.60 39.04
CA GLU A 571 -40.64 -58.27 38.40
C GLU A 571 -40.89 -58.26 36.87
N GLY A 572 -41.71 -59.19 36.37
CA GLY A 572 -42.04 -59.35 34.95
C GLY A 572 -41.16 -60.33 34.17
N GLU A 573 -40.12 -60.93 34.78
CA GLU A 573 -39.34 -62.02 34.16
C GLU A 573 -39.89 -63.40 34.55
N GLU A 574 -39.95 -64.30 33.56
CA GLU A 574 -40.30 -65.72 33.74
C GLU A 574 -39.07 -66.51 34.22
N VAL A 575 -39.13 -67.06 35.43
CA VAL A 575 -38.05 -67.83 36.04
C VAL A 575 -38.52 -69.25 36.33
N LYS A 576 -37.93 -70.24 35.66
CA LYS A 576 -38.25 -71.65 35.90
C LYS A 576 -37.45 -72.19 37.09
N SER A 577 -38.08 -73.06 37.88
CA SER A 577 -37.45 -73.76 38.99
C SER A 577 -36.21 -74.52 38.53
N GLY A 578 -35.10 -74.37 39.25
CA GLY A 578 -33.79 -74.94 38.91
C GLY A 578 -33.01 -74.18 37.83
N GLN A 579 -33.58 -73.13 37.22
CA GLN A 579 -32.88 -72.32 36.21
C GLN A 579 -31.95 -71.29 36.86
N LYS A 580 -30.75 -71.14 36.28
CA LYS A 580 -29.83 -70.04 36.64
C LYS A 580 -30.34 -68.74 36.00
N VAL A 581 -30.69 -67.78 36.84
CA VAL A 581 -31.16 -66.45 36.44
C VAL A 581 -30.35 -65.35 37.13
N TRP A 582 -30.38 -64.14 36.59
CA TRP A 582 -29.76 -62.97 37.19
C TRP A 582 -30.83 -62.04 37.74
N LEU A 583 -30.85 -61.86 39.05
CA LEU A 583 -31.86 -61.03 39.70
C LEU A 583 -31.22 -59.83 40.40
N ASP A 584 -31.97 -58.72 40.47
CA ASP A 584 -31.55 -57.50 41.16
C ASP A 584 -31.35 -57.76 42.65
N ARG A 585 -30.27 -57.21 43.21
CA ARG A 585 -30.05 -57.21 44.66
C ARG A 585 -31.17 -56.42 45.33
N GLY A 586 -31.89 -57.04 46.24
CA GLY A 586 -32.94 -56.38 47.00
C GLY A 586 -34.11 -57.28 47.32
N LYS A 587 -35.24 -56.64 47.65
CA LYS A 587 -36.54 -57.28 47.85
C LYS A 587 -37.27 -57.27 46.52
N LEU A 588 -37.40 -58.44 45.91
CA LEU A 588 -38.09 -58.62 44.62
C LEU A 588 -39.48 -59.19 44.87
N GLU A 589 -40.47 -58.72 44.11
CA GLU A 589 -41.86 -59.16 44.25
C GLU A 589 -42.18 -60.33 43.29
N VAL A 590 -42.83 -61.36 43.83
CA VAL A 590 -43.30 -62.52 43.06
C VAL A 590 -44.73 -62.23 42.63
N ASN A 591 -44.92 -61.92 41.34
CA ASN A 591 -46.20 -61.48 40.78
C ASN A 591 -47.14 -62.65 40.44
N GLY A 592 -46.62 -63.88 40.34
CA GLY A 592 -47.41 -65.09 40.11
C GLY A 592 -46.55 -66.35 40.08
N VAL A 593 -47.15 -67.50 40.43
CA VAL A 593 -46.46 -68.81 40.42
C VAL A 593 -47.37 -69.89 39.86
N PHE A 594 -46.87 -70.61 38.86
CA PHE A 594 -47.55 -71.75 38.26
C PHE A 594 -46.70 -72.99 38.44
N TYR A 595 -47.24 -74.03 39.06
CA TYR A 595 -46.55 -75.30 39.24
C TYR A 595 -47.17 -76.39 38.37
N ASN A 596 -46.35 -77.36 37.99
CA ASN A 596 -46.81 -78.52 37.26
C ASN A 596 -47.40 -79.56 38.23
N ARG A 597 -48.72 -79.55 38.37
CA ARG A 597 -49.48 -80.46 39.23
C ARG A 597 -49.52 -81.83 38.60
N THR A 598 -49.14 -82.86 39.36
CA THR A 598 -49.16 -84.26 38.87
C THR A 598 -50.34 -84.99 39.47
N ILE A 599 -51.14 -85.66 38.65
CA ILE A 599 -52.30 -86.44 39.09
C ILE A 599 -52.04 -87.91 38.78
N LYS A 600 -52.04 -88.75 39.82
CA LYS A 600 -51.95 -90.20 39.68
C LYS A 600 -53.34 -90.82 39.72
N ALA A 601 -53.68 -91.57 38.68
CA ALA A 601 -54.98 -92.23 38.57
C ALA A 601 -55.07 -93.51 39.45
N PRO A 602 -56.25 -93.83 40.01
CA PRO A 602 -56.50 -95.09 40.75
C PRO A 602 -56.28 -96.37 39.92
N ASN A 603 -56.05 -97.49 40.59
CA ASN A 603 -55.63 -98.77 40.00
C ASN A 603 -56.65 -99.35 39.00
N PHE A 604 -57.95 -99.28 39.30
CA PHE A 604 -59.00 -99.82 38.42
C PHE A 604 -59.15 -99.00 37.14
N ILE A 605 -59.08 -97.66 37.23
CA ILE A 605 -59.06 -96.77 36.07
C ILE A 605 -57.82 -97.04 35.22
N ARG A 606 -56.66 -97.24 35.86
CA ARG A 606 -55.41 -97.59 35.19
C ARG A 606 -55.52 -98.90 34.40
N TYR A 607 -56.17 -99.91 34.96
CA TYR A 607 -56.40 -101.21 34.29
C TYR A 607 -57.38 -101.11 33.11
N PHE A 608 -58.45 -100.32 33.24
CA PHE A 608 -59.49 -100.21 32.21
C PHE A 608 -59.14 -99.27 31.06
N THR A 609 -58.34 -98.24 31.33
CA THR A 609 -58.06 -97.17 30.36
C THR A 609 -56.64 -97.22 29.80
N GLY A 610 -55.67 -97.77 30.54
CA GLY A 610 -54.25 -97.84 30.13
C GLY A 610 -53.42 -96.58 30.40
N TRP A 611 -53.97 -95.57 31.09
CA TRP A 611 -53.34 -94.26 31.32
C TRP A 611 -52.79 -94.13 32.75
N ASN A 612 -51.63 -93.49 32.94
CA ASN A 612 -50.92 -93.49 34.23
C ASN A 612 -50.85 -92.13 34.94
N ILE A 613 -50.54 -91.03 34.24
CA ILE A 613 -50.22 -89.73 34.86
C ILE A 613 -50.73 -88.58 33.98
N PHE A 614 -51.38 -87.58 34.59
CA PHE A 614 -51.66 -86.27 34.00
C PHE A 614 -50.78 -85.20 34.65
N SER A 615 -50.35 -84.21 33.87
CA SER A 615 -49.60 -83.06 34.37
C SER A 615 -50.19 -81.77 33.82
N GLU A 616 -50.58 -80.84 34.69
CA GLU A 616 -51.20 -79.57 34.31
C GLU A 616 -50.59 -78.41 35.10
N PHE A 617 -50.47 -77.24 34.45
CA PHE A 617 -50.01 -76.03 35.16
C PHE A 617 -51.14 -75.46 36.01
N THR A 618 -50.95 -75.48 37.32
CA THR A 618 -51.89 -74.95 38.31
C THR A 618 -51.28 -73.72 38.99
N GLU A 619 -52.09 -72.69 39.20
CA GLU A 619 -51.67 -71.49 39.92
C GLU A 619 -51.62 -71.75 41.43
N CYS A 620 -50.61 -71.20 42.12
CA CYS A 620 -50.50 -71.28 43.57
C CYS A 620 -49.93 -69.99 44.17
N GLU A 621 -50.18 -69.76 45.45
CA GLU A 621 -49.51 -68.68 46.17
C GLU A 621 -48.20 -69.16 46.81
N PRO A 622 -47.10 -68.39 46.72
CA PRO A 622 -45.90 -68.66 47.49
C PRO A 622 -46.11 -68.33 48.98
N LEU A 623 -45.33 -68.97 49.85
CA LEU A 623 -45.35 -68.70 51.29
C LEU A 623 -44.99 -67.23 51.59
N GLU A 624 -43.98 -66.71 50.89
CA GLU A 624 -43.54 -65.32 50.94
C GLU A 624 -43.75 -64.65 49.57
N LYS A 625 -44.47 -63.53 49.54
CA LYS A 625 -44.71 -62.77 48.31
C LYS A 625 -43.49 -61.98 47.82
N ARG A 626 -42.41 -61.93 48.61
CA ARG A 626 -41.18 -61.20 48.30
C ARG A 626 -39.95 -62.03 48.61
N ILE A 627 -39.01 -62.10 47.68
CA ILE A 627 -37.75 -62.82 47.84
C ILE A 627 -36.64 -61.80 48.08
N ILE A 628 -35.81 -62.03 49.10
CA ILE A 628 -34.66 -61.17 49.41
C ILE A 628 -33.41 -61.76 48.78
N ILE A 629 -32.94 -61.14 47.70
CA ILE A 629 -31.71 -61.53 47.01
C ILE A 629 -30.57 -60.66 47.53
N ASN A 630 -29.67 -61.28 48.31
CA ASN A 630 -28.53 -60.60 48.96
C ASN A 630 -27.16 -61.19 48.57
N THR A 631 -27.12 -62.42 48.05
CA THR A 631 -25.91 -63.16 47.67
C THR A 631 -26.17 -64.09 46.48
N THR A 632 -25.13 -64.69 45.92
CA THR A 632 -25.25 -65.74 44.90
C THR A 632 -25.56 -67.08 45.55
N GLY A 633 -26.42 -67.90 44.94
CA GLY A 633 -26.69 -69.25 45.45
C GLY A 633 -28.06 -69.76 45.06
N THR A 634 -28.46 -70.85 45.72
CA THR A 634 -29.78 -71.44 45.59
C THR A 634 -30.71 -70.84 46.65
N TYR A 635 -31.88 -70.38 46.22
CA TYR A 635 -32.92 -69.84 47.08
C TYR A 635 -34.14 -70.76 46.99
N ASP A 636 -34.52 -71.35 48.12
CA ASP A 636 -35.73 -72.17 48.21
C ASP A 636 -36.97 -71.27 48.31
N VAL A 637 -37.89 -71.44 47.37
CA VAL A 637 -39.20 -70.77 47.38
C VAL A 637 -40.25 -71.81 47.74
N LYS A 638 -40.77 -71.72 48.96
CA LYS A 638 -41.88 -72.57 49.41
C LYS A 638 -43.17 -72.13 48.77
N LEU A 639 -43.87 -73.07 48.15
CA LEU A 639 -45.19 -72.89 47.57
C LEU A 639 -46.21 -73.51 48.50
N ARG A 640 -47.35 -72.83 48.69
CA ARG A 640 -48.47 -73.32 49.51
C ARG A 640 -49.21 -74.40 48.75
N VAL A 641 -48.54 -75.54 48.60
CA VAL A 641 -49.01 -76.72 47.89
C VAL A 641 -48.80 -77.91 48.83
N TRP A 642 -49.82 -78.74 48.93
CA TRP A 642 -49.89 -79.86 49.87
C TRP A 642 -50.15 -81.16 49.09
N LYS A 643 -49.45 -82.23 49.44
CA LYS A 643 -49.70 -83.55 48.86
C LYS A 643 -50.94 -84.19 49.48
N VAL A 644 -51.96 -84.49 48.68
CA VAL A 644 -53.25 -84.99 49.15
C VAL A 644 -53.68 -86.28 48.46
N GLU A 645 -54.34 -87.15 49.22
CA GLU A 645 -54.99 -88.36 48.73
C GLU A 645 -56.49 -88.25 49.00
N ILE A 646 -57.32 -88.19 47.96
CA ILE A 646 -58.77 -88.00 48.14
C ILE A 646 -59.49 -89.34 48.02
N LYS A 647 -60.34 -89.70 48.98
CA LYS A 647 -61.14 -90.94 48.99
C LYS A 647 -62.63 -90.67 49.11
N ALA A 648 -63.44 -91.30 48.27
CA ALA A 648 -64.88 -91.39 48.41
C ALA A 648 -65.25 -92.51 49.40
N VAL A 649 -65.90 -92.12 50.49
CA VAL A 649 -66.38 -93.05 51.52
C VAL A 649 -67.82 -92.71 51.89
N ASP A 650 -68.56 -93.65 52.47
CA ASP A 650 -69.89 -93.39 53.01
C ASP A 650 -69.83 -92.80 54.45
N PHE A 651 -70.98 -92.67 55.09
CA PHE A 651 -71.08 -92.18 56.47
C PHE A 651 -70.42 -93.09 57.52
N LEU A 652 -70.14 -94.36 57.19
CA LEU A 652 -69.46 -95.34 58.05
C LEU A 652 -67.98 -95.52 57.68
N MET A 653 -67.43 -94.65 56.83
CA MET A 653 -66.06 -94.74 56.29
C MET A 653 -65.81 -95.97 55.41
N MET A 654 -66.86 -96.65 54.94
CA MET A 654 -66.69 -97.71 53.95
C MET A 654 -66.35 -97.09 52.59
N PRO A 655 -65.42 -97.69 51.83
CA PRO A 655 -65.18 -97.35 50.43
C PRO A 655 -66.48 -97.26 49.62
N SER A 656 -66.64 -96.15 48.91
CA SER A 656 -67.79 -95.90 48.05
C SER A 656 -67.36 -95.87 46.58
N PRO A 657 -67.20 -97.04 45.95
CA PRO A 657 -66.86 -97.11 44.53
C PRO A 657 -67.98 -96.58 43.63
N LEU A 658 -67.64 -96.32 42.36
CA LEU A 658 -68.58 -95.90 41.29
C LEU A 658 -69.14 -94.48 41.42
N TYR A 659 -68.78 -93.76 42.47
CA TYR A 659 -69.07 -92.33 42.58
C TYR A 659 -68.11 -91.52 41.71
N THR A 660 -68.62 -90.57 40.94
CA THR A 660 -67.80 -89.60 40.20
C THR A 660 -67.79 -88.27 40.95
N ILE A 661 -66.62 -87.72 41.22
CA ILE A 661 -66.44 -86.44 41.89
C ILE A 661 -65.83 -85.45 40.91
N LYS A 662 -66.52 -84.33 40.69
CA LYS A 662 -66.08 -83.24 39.85
C LYS A 662 -65.44 -82.16 40.71
N MET A 663 -64.19 -81.79 40.47
CA MET A 663 -63.47 -80.71 41.16
C MET A 663 -62.95 -79.74 40.11
N GLY A 664 -63.40 -78.48 40.14
CA GLY A 664 -63.23 -77.57 39.00
C GLY A 664 -63.92 -78.10 37.74
N ASP A 665 -63.21 -78.17 36.61
CA ASP A 665 -63.69 -78.78 35.37
C ASP A 665 -63.36 -80.28 35.24
N GLU A 666 -62.57 -80.82 36.16
CA GLU A 666 -62.07 -82.19 36.13
C GLU A 666 -63.06 -83.16 36.79
N ARG A 667 -63.17 -84.39 36.27
CA ARG A 667 -64.04 -85.45 36.83
C ARG A 667 -63.23 -86.70 37.17
N TYR A 668 -63.35 -87.14 38.41
CA TYR A 668 -62.63 -88.27 38.97
C TYR A 668 -63.61 -89.37 39.39
N LEU A 669 -63.34 -90.63 39.04
CA LEU A 669 -64.18 -91.76 39.44
C LEU A 669 -63.54 -92.49 40.63
N ALA A 670 -64.32 -92.75 41.67
CA ALA A 670 -63.89 -93.48 42.85
C ALA A 670 -63.71 -94.97 42.52
N ASP A 671 -62.53 -95.48 42.86
CA ASP A 671 -62.13 -96.88 42.72
C ASP A 671 -62.84 -97.78 43.78
N LEU A 672 -62.69 -99.10 43.66
CA LEU A 672 -63.21 -100.13 44.57
C LEU A 672 -62.83 -99.90 46.05
N ASP A 673 -61.65 -99.35 46.30
CA ASP A 673 -61.17 -98.97 47.64
C ASP A 673 -61.55 -97.53 48.04
N GLY A 674 -62.34 -96.85 47.20
CA GLY A 674 -62.79 -95.49 47.39
C GLY A 674 -61.77 -94.45 46.96
N LEU A 675 -60.56 -94.81 46.53
CA LEU A 675 -59.56 -93.83 46.10
C LEU A 675 -60.02 -93.07 44.84
N LEU A 676 -59.94 -91.74 44.88
CA LEU A 676 -60.25 -90.87 43.73
C LEU A 676 -58.99 -90.46 43.00
N LEU A 677 -58.03 -89.91 43.72
CA LEU A 677 -56.77 -89.41 43.17
C LEU A 677 -55.74 -89.17 44.27
N GLU A 678 -54.48 -89.26 43.90
CA GLU A 678 -53.33 -88.75 44.66
C GLU A 678 -52.70 -87.62 43.83
N THR A 679 -52.61 -86.41 44.41
CA THR A 679 -52.10 -85.22 43.70
C THR A 679 -51.54 -84.19 44.69
N GLU A 680 -50.83 -83.19 44.19
CA GLU A 680 -50.47 -81.98 44.94
C GLU A 680 -51.52 -80.88 44.68
N LEU A 681 -52.30 -80.48 45.69
CA LEU A 681 -53.27 -79.39 45.58
C LEU A 681 -52.75 -78.11 46.25
N PRO A 682 -53.05 -76.92 45.71
CA PRO A 682 -52.72 -75.67 46.40
C PRO A 682 -53.54 -75.56 47.70
N GLU A 683 -52.97 -74.88 48.69
CA GLU A 683 -53.66 -74.55 49.95
C GLU A 683 -54.92 -73.74 49.67
N GLY A 684 -56.04 -74.14 50.25
CA GLY A 684 -57.31 -73.47 50.05
C GLY A 684 -58.52 -74.39 50.09
N ILE A 685 -59.69 -73.79 49.88
CA ILE A 685 -60.95 -74.50 49.82
C ILE A 685 -61.16 -74.97 48.38
N HIS A 686 -61.26 -76.29 48.21
CA HIS A 686 -61.57 -76.92 46.93
C HIS A 686 -62.98 -77.47 46.95
N GLU A 687 -63.86 -76.85 46.19
CA GLU A 687 -65.25 -77.29 46.03
C GLU A 687 -65.35 -78.45 45.03
N PHE A 688 -66.24 -79.39 45.32
CA PHE A 688 -66.50 -80.52 44.46
C PHE A 688 -67.98 -80.93 44.43
N GLU A 689 -68.36 -81.57 43.32
CA GLU A 689 -69.71 -82.12 43.10
C GLU A 689 -69.65 -83.64 43.03
N ILE A 690 -70.58 -84.32 43.72
CA ILE A 690 -70.63 -85.78 43.83
C ILE A 690 -71.73 -86.31 42.91
N TYR A 691 -71.41 -87.31 42.10
CA TYR A 691 -72.31 -87.97 41.17
C TYR A 691 -72.34 -89.48 41.41
N LEU A 692 -73.51 -90.11 41.25
CA LEU A 692 -73.66 -91.56 41.20
C LEU A 692 -74.45 -91.92 39.95
N LEU A 693 -73.91 -92.82 39.11
CA LEU A 693 -74.52 -93.21 37.82
C LEU A 693 -74.91 -92.00 36.94
N GLY A 694 -74.13 -90.92 36.99
CA GLY A 694 -74.34 -89.71 36.20
C GLY A 694 -75.31 -88.68 36.80
N PHE A 695 -76.00 -88.98 37.91
CA PHE A 695 -76.85 -88.02 38.61
C PHE A 695 -76.10 -87.32 39.75
N LYS A 696 -76.23 -85.99 39.87
CA LYS A 696 -75.66 -85.25 40.99
C LYS A 696 -76.40 -85.64 42.28
N VAL A 697 -75.67 -86.19 43.22
CA VAL A 697 -76.18 -86.71 44.50
C VAL A 697 -75.65 -85.94 45.70
N GLY A 698 -74.73 -85.01 45.49
CA GLY A 698 -74.25 -84.09 46.52
C GLY A 698 -73.24 -83.09 45.98
N SER A 699 -72.78 -82.23 46.88
CA SER A 699 -71.61 -81.37 46.71
C SER A 699 -70.99 -81.16 48.09
N GLY A 700 -69.72 -80.81 48.10
CA GLY A 700 -69.00 -80.52 49.33
C GLY A 700 -67.76 -79.70 49.03
N GLU A 701 -67.04 -79.39 50.09
CA GLU A 701 -65.78 -78.67 50.02
C GLU A 701 -64.75 -79.40 50.88
N ILE A 702 -63.50 -79.38 50.43
CA ILE A 702 -62.35 -79.82 51.21
C ILE A 702 -61.44 -78.61 51.39
N LEU A 703 -61.18 -78.26 52.65
CA LEU A 703 -60.10 -77.34 52.98
C LEU A 703 -58.78 -78.12 52.98
N VAL A 704 -57.92 -77.83 52.01
CA VAL A 704 -56.55 -78.34 51.96
C VAL A 704 -55.64 -77.37 52.70
N ASP A 705 -55.23 -77.75 53.89
CA ASP A 705 -54.35 -76.98 54.78
C ASP A 705 -53.13 -77.77 55.26
N LYS A 706 -53.05 -79.07 54.93
CA LYS A 706 -51.93 -79.97 55.24
C LYS A 706 -51.91 -81.17 54.31
N SER A 707 -50.79 -81.87 54.22
CA SER A 707 -50.77 -83.19 53.58
C SER A 707 -51.59 -84.22 54.37
N GLY A 708 -52.31 -85.07 53.64
CA GLY A 708 -53.10 -86.13 54.25
C GLY A 708 -54.13 -86.75 53.34
N VAL A 709 -54.89 -87.68 53.92
CA VAL A 709 -56.02 -88.32 53.25
C VAL A 709 -57.28 -87.51 53.53
N TYR A 710 -57.92 -87.03 52.47
CA TYR A 710 -59.15 -86.26 52.52
C TYR A 710 -60.32 -87.14 52.08
N TYR A 711 -61.39 -87.14 52.88
CA TYR A 711 -62.53 -88.00 52.65
C TYR A 711 -63.71 -87.20 52.09
N VAL A 712 -64.13 -87.55 50.88
CA VAL A 712 -65.38 -87.10 50.29
C VAL A 712 -66.49 -88.03 50.75
N ARG A 713 -67.44 -87.49 51.53
CA ARG A 713 -68.57 -88.27 52.04
C ARG A 713 -69.65 -88.44 50.98
N THR A 714 -70.02 -89.68 50.74
CA THR A 714 -71.06 -90.10 49.79
C THR A 714 -72.30 -90.60 50.55
N PRO A 715 -73.52 -90.50 49.96
CA PRO A 715 -74.76 -90.83 50.68
C PRO A 715 -74.89 -92.31 51.11
N ALA A 716 -74.41 -93.27 50.32
CA ALA A 716 -74.49 -94.69 50.64
C ALA A 716 -73.46 -95.51 49.85
N THR A 717 -72.85 -96.52 50.47
CA THR A 717 -71.96 -97.42 49.73
C THR A 717 -72.75 -98.42 48.86
N PRO A 718 -72.38 -98.63 47.58
CA PRO A 718 -72.98 -99.65 46.72
C PRO A 718 -72.92 -101.07 47.30
N TYR A 719 -71.98 -101.33 48.23
CA TYR A 719 -71.88 -102.62 48.90
C TYR A 719 -73.14 -102.97 49.72
N TYR A 720 -73.79 -102.00 50.38
CA TYR A 720 -75.05 -102.25 51.11
C TYR A 720 -76.21 -102.57 50.18
N ILE A 721 -76.28 -101.90 49.03
CA ILE A 721 -77.34 -102.10 48.04
C ILE A 721 -77.27 -103.54 47.49
N ALA A 722 -76.06 -104.05 47.24
CA ALA A 722 -75.87 -105.43 46.80
C ALA A 722 -76.31 -106.47 47.85
N LEU A 723 -76.05 -106.22 49.14
CA LEU A 723 -76.35 -107.15 50.23
C LEU A 723 -77.87 -107.27 50.50
N LEU A 724 -78.62 -106.18 50.37
CA LEU A 724 -80.09 -106.15 50.50
C LEU A 724 -80.80 -106.97 49.41
N ILE A 725 -80.30 -106.95 48.18
CA ILE A 725 -80.89 -107.71 47.05
C ILE A 725 -80.78 -109.23 47.28
N ILE A 726 -79.66 -109.69 47.84
CA ILE A 726 -79.42 -111.11 48.12
C ILE A 726 -80.41 -111.67 49.16
N VAL A 727 -80.74 -110.89 50.20
CA VAL A 727 -81.67 -111.29 51.27
C VAL A 727 -83.12 -111.43 50.77
N ILE A 728 -83.57 -110.55 49.87
CA ILE A 728 -84.93 -110.59 49.29
C ILE A 728 -85.14 -111.83 48.42
N VAL A 729 -84.13 -112.25 47.66
CA VAL A 729 -84.19 -113.46 46.81
C VAL A 729 -84.29 -114.74 47.66
N TYR A 730 -83.61 -114.78 48.82
CA TYR A 730 -83.64 -115.93 49.73
C TYR A 730 -85.03 -116.14 50.37
N LEU A 731 -85.72 -115.06 50.76
CA LEU A 731 -87.02 -115.12 51.42
C LEU A 731 -88.16 -115.60 50.49
N ASN A 732 -88.10 -115.32 49.19
CA ASN A 732 -89.12 -115.74 48.23
C ASN A 732 -89.10 -117.25 47.92
N ARG A 733 -87.96 -117.94 48.09
CA ARG A 733 -87.84 -119.39 47.82
C ARG A 733 -88.55 -120.26 48.87
N LYS A 734 -88.66 -119.79 50.12
CA LYS A 734 -89.19 -120.58 51.25
C LYS A 734 -90.73 -120.72 51.24
N ARG A 735 -91.45 -119.81 50.58
CA ARG A 735 -92.93 -119.76 50.55
C ARG A 735 -93.61 -120.75 49.59
N LYS A 736 -92.86 -121.43 48.71
CA LYS A 736 -93.42 -122.27 47.63
C LYS A 736 -93.56 -123.76 47.98
N ASN A 737 -92.93 -124.25 49.06
CA ASN A 737 -92.89 -125.68 49.40
C ASN A 737 -94.01 -126.16 50.34
N SER A 738 -94.81 -125.28 50.95
CA SER A 738 -95.81 -125.67 51.96
C SER A 738 -97.20 -126.05 51.41
N THR A 739 -97.46 -125.92 50.11
CA THR A 739 -98.82 -126.05 49.51
C THR A 739 -99.13 -127.44 48.91
N GLN A 740 -98.26 -128.45 49.05
CA GLN A 740 -98.40 -129.73 48.33
C GLN A 740 -98.64 -130.99 49.21
N MET A 741 -98.68 -130.88 50.56
CA MET A 741 -98.74 -132.05 51.46
C MET A 741 -100.11 -132.40 52.11
N GLN A 742 -101.24 -131.77 51.73
CA GLN A 742 -102.57 -132.09 52.32
C GLN A 742 -103.62 -132.64 51.32
N LYS A 743 -103.19 -133.21 50.19
CA LYS A 743 -104.08 -133.95 49.26
C LYS A 743 -104.03 -135.49 49.41
N HIS A 744 -103.39 -136.04 50.44
CA HIS A 744 -103.49 -137.46 50.82
C HIS A 744 -103.33 -137.66 52.33
N ALA A 745 -104.42 -137.47 53.09
CA ALA A 745 -104.85 -138.17 54.32
C ALA A 745 -105.94 -137.34 55.00
#